data_AF-A0A8X6XU97-F1
#
_entry.id   AF-A0A8X6XU97-F1
#
_cell.length_a   1.000
_cell.length_b   1.000
_cell.length_c   1.000
_cell.angle_alpha   90.00
_cell.angle_beta   90.00
_cell.angle_gamma   90.00
#
_symmetry.space_group_name_H-M   'P 1'
#
loop_
_entity.id
_entity.type
_entity.pdbx_description
1 polymer ?
#
loop_
_entity_poly.entity_id
_entity_poly.type
_entity_poly.pdbx_seq_one_letter_code
_entity_poly.pdbx_strand_id
1 'polypeptide(L)'
;MNCSSFSYCIPKEIGLPKQKLALKEILAKALVSEKDIQKICSLSNICENFLIALLKSDFKQNIPLIYKSLYVLSKLSDAGFETDPRKEDSEGKSALYYALMKDKSDLLFILYDYAANACLQAEGSVRSPDPIIVENLLCLKNGLQLLEEDIRSSKISEKSKFLRKLNELQHFNKFQIEMCGKINNVRQKINYYIETEEEFEAVQRSEIILKILETYVKYFRCINDNVSNSNDDFPPFESYYEHRNYFDKLDFCSTVMFFDNSFLLKERLRLVDNAYLEIESKFFLFIFCKKHLENYDKENKFIRETRWIAFQEQLSLQKQISIFKRFLERTEISQKNVITSIPETQVYTLVNLPEIYGQFLLYRLQKYLNTVANIRNTNEKSVLIIERTLQVIGESFKESNFKSIQKTLSLAFPSEFVKIAKQIRNNLTHFKSFELQYRKSIENNSKLLTGVHAELAIFQKLFSRISSVHKYQMGHFLNLMLLKALYKARKKENGRKETQQENETTNLRRQSSVHQQLQFNEASHFQESDMYNSLQNGIKTINQGIGFLTENTINSFDYVTKNLITAVRVKLMSLKSENLIMDQDKGKLEDLFWSLESFLIYLTKDKKLEEYRRKLLNRIQSRECLFSGIRRKKRYSRKIKKCLDSNSKISNVEVCVVGKNQTLSHTDSCAGPHEQKAQNNTQNTILFEGETNYEASSPVKKKEKQISIDVFEDIELSAFFSCDSSNDEFTNGKEEHDSLDRVVDMSASDPPVEANQDDNKTSIDNKVNTSSFKTFPSNSSKDSKTKLSHCEETIANNADVQNEWNLNEVFNISQDPFIDTEIKDLEIGDNEKISNILIKTADEILVDYENIRKDILKKIQGEKEIEFSYKNVQKYCKILKGWTFLTEEEIKTILNSIPEHFRNISATKQKITTLLTKETIRSDEIGKELDKLPLKDKEKREMIEEIECGVTDHFNFINSLPDYFSDLKIKIEAGEITEVECDLFCDKLKIPDYSKAVLQKIIIGRNSKVAGNMFEFYRNRIKLLKKILIDENESIKELWEKAKSLRKKNICKKN
;
A
#
# COMPACT_ATOMS: atom_id res chain seq x y z
N MET A 1 37.74 -36.10 2.00
CA MET A 1 38.63 -35.02 2.49
C MET A 1 38.11 -34.55 3.84
N ASN A 2 38.90 -34.74 4.89
CA ASN A 2 38.56 -34.36 6.27
C ASN A 2 38.67 -32.84 6.41
N CYS A 3 37.53 -32.15 6.57
CA CYS A 3 37.53 -30.75 6.95
C CYS A 3 38.12 -30.61 8.35
N SER A 4 39.27 -29.97 8.41
CA SER A 4 39.88 -29.40 9.60
C SER A 4 38.92 -28.42 10.26
N SER A 5 38.17 -28.89 11.25
CA SER A 5 37.53 -28.05 12.23
C SER A 5 38.61 -27.39 13.08
N PHE A 6 38.61 -26.06 13.18
CA PHE A 6 39.07 -25.38 14.39
C PHE A 6 38.16 -25.84 15.54
N SER A 7 38.48 -27.01 16.09
CA SER A 7 37.91 -27.52 17.32
C SER A 7 38.52 -26.66 18.43
N TYR A 8 37.73 -25.71 18.95
CA TYR A 8 37.90 -25.41 20.37
C TYR A 8 37.77 -26.76 21.06
N CYS A 9 38.84 -27.24 21.69
CA CYS A 9 38.92 -28.52 22.39
C CYS A 9 37.98 -28.56 23.60
N ILE A 10 36.68 -28.38 23.35
CA ILE A 10 35.62 -28.46 24.33
C ILE A 10 35.23 -29.93 24.40
N PRO A 11 35.42 -30.60 25.54
CA PRO A 11 34.97 -31.97 25.74
C PRO A 11 33.51 -32.12 25.35
N LYS A 12 33.15 -33.26 24.75
CA LYS A 12 31.79 -33.53 24.24
C LYS A 12 30.74 -33.37 25.35
N GLU A 13 31.12 -33.67 26.58
CA GLU A 13 30.32 -33.54 27.81
C GLU A 13 29.94 -32.08 28.11
N ILE A 14 30.77 -31.11 27.71
CA ILE A 14 30.55 -29.67 27.91
C ILE A 14 29.96 -29.02 26.66
N GLY A 15 30.37 -29.50 25.47
CA GLY A 15 29.93 -28.97 24.18
C GLY A 15 28.45 -29.24 23.91
N LEU A 16 27.99 -30.48 24.13
CA LEU A 16 26.62 -30.88 23.83
C LEU A 16 25.56 -30.10 24.64
N PRO A 17 25.69 -29.91 25.98
CA PRO A 17 24.74 -29.09 26.72
C PRO A 17 24.66 -27.64 26.21
N LYS A 18 25.81 -27.01 25.92
CA LYS A 18 25.86 -25.65 25.37
C LYS A 18 25.23 -25.58 23.98
N GLN A 19 25.47 -26.59 23.15
CA GLN A 19 24.87 -26.69 21.83
C GLN A 19 23.34 -26.80 21.89
N LYS A 20 22.81 -27.61 22.81
CA LYS A 20 21.36 -27.73 23.05
C LYS A 20 20.75 -26.44 23.61
N LEU A 21 21.49 -25.72 24.45
CA LEU A 21 21.05 -24.43 24.99
C LEU A 21 20.99 -23.38 23.87
N ALA A 22 22.01 -23.32 23.01
CA ALA A 22 21.99 -22.48 21.80
C ALA A 22 20.82 -22.84 20.88
N LEU A 23 20.55 -24.14 20.67
CA LEU A 23 19.42 -24.59 19.87
C LEU A 23 18.08 -24.07 20.43
N LYS A 24 17.89 -24.17 21.74
CA LYS A 24 16.68 -23.64 22.42
C LYS A 24 16.47 -22.16 22.12
N GLU A 25 17.52 -21.35 22.30
CA GLU A 25 17.46 -19.90 22.05
C GLU A 25 17.21 -19.56 20.58
N ILE A 26 17.86 -20.29 19.66
CA ILE A 26 17.70 -20.08 18.22
C ILE A 26 16.28 -20.43 17.76
N LEU A 27 15.72 -21.55 18.24
CA LEU A 27 14.35 -21.97 17.90
C LEU A 27 13.29 -21.01 18.47
N ALA A 28 13.53 -20.44 19.65
CA ALA A 28 12.66 -19.40 20.21
C ALA A 28 12.58 -18.17 19.29
N LYS A 29 13.72 -17.75 18.71
CA LYS A 29 13.76 -16.67 17.71
C LYS A 29 13.08 -17.03 16.39
N ALA A 30 12.96 -18.32 16.06
CA ALA A 30 12.21 -18.81 14.91
C ALA A 30 10.69 -18.92 15.17
N LEU A 31 10.21 -18.48 16.34
CA LEU A 31 8.80 -18.54 16.76
C LEU A 31 8.26 -19.98 16.87
N VAL A 32 9.14 -20.95 17.17
CA VAL A 32 8.71 -22.31 17.52
C VAL A 32 8.13 -22.29 18.94
N SER A 33 7.06 -23.06 19.17
CA SER A 33 6.42 -23.10 20.49
C SER A 33 7.36 -23.67 21.56
N GLU A 34 7.37 -23.12 22.78
CA GLU A 34 8.25 -23.60 23.86
C GLU A 34 8.08 -25.10 24.13
N LYS A 35 6.85 -25.61 24.00
CA LYS A 35 6.52 -27.05 24.09
C LYS A 35 7.24 -27.86 23.02
N ASP A 36 7.26 -27.38 21.77
CA ASP A 36 7.96 -28.08 20.69
C ASP A 36 9.47 -27.93 20.81
N ILE A 37 9.98 -26.78 21.28
CA ILE A 37 11.41 -26.57 21.50
C ILE A 37 11.97 -27.60 22.49
N GLN A 38 11.29 -27.81 23.63
CA GLN A 38 11.70 -28.80 24.62
C GLN A 38 11.76 -30.21 24.03
N LYS A 39 10.75 -30.57 23.24
CA LYS A 39 10.70 -31.90 22.60
C LYS A 39 11.75 -32.05 21.49
N ILE A 40 12.00 -31.02 20.68
CA ILE A 40 13.05 -31.02 19.65
C ILE A 40 14.43 -31.20 20.30
N CYS A 41 14.71 -30.50 21.39
CA CYS A 41 15.99 -30.61 22.12
C CYS A 41 16.20 -32.00 22.77
N SER A 42 15.11 -32.75 22.97
CA SER A 42 15.14 -34.11 23.51
C SER A 42 15.37 -35.20 22.46
N LEU A 43 15.36 -34.87 21.16
CA LEU A 43 15.61 -35.84 20.08
C LEU A 43 17.04 -36.39 20.17
N SER A 44 17.20 -37.71 20.04
CA SER A 44 18.47 -38.43 20.27
C SER A 44 19.60 -38.00 19.32
N ASN A 45 19.26 -37.65 18.08
CA ASN A 45 20.24 -37.38 17.02
C ASN A 45 20.27 -35.89 16.58
N ILE A 46 19.70 -35.00 17.39
CA ILE A 46 19.53 -33.58 17.01
C ILE A 46 20.86 -32.84 16.79
N CYS A 47 21.92 -33.27 17.49
CA CYS A 47 23.25 -32.69 17.40
C CYS A 47 24.08 -33.25 16.23
N GLU A 48 23.73 -34.43 15.70
CA GLU A 48 24.47 -35.08 14.61
C GLU A 48 23.97 -34.63 13.24
N ASN A 49 22.65 -34.63 13.03
CA ASN A 49 22.04 -34.10 11.82
C ASN A 49 20.67 -33.49 12.16
N PHE A 50 20.70 -32.22 12.54
CA PHE A 50 19.53 -31.46 13.01
C PHE A 50 18.34 -31.57 12.05
N LEU A 51 18.59 -31.36 10.75
CA LEU A 51 17.55 -31.35 9.74
C LEU A 51 16.94 -32.75 9.53
N ILE A 52 17.77 -33.80 9.44
CA ILE A 52 17.28 -35.18 9.28
C ILE A 52 16.53 -35.64 10.54
N ALA A 53 17.00 -35.28 11.73
CA ALA A 53 16.30 -35.57 12.98
C ALA A 53 14.88 -34.95 12.98
N LEU A 54 14.74 -33.70 12.52
CA LEU A 54 13.42 -33.08 12.37
C LEU A 54 12.55 -33.79 11.33
N LEU A 55 13.11 -34.19 10.19
CA LEU A 55 12.39 -34.87 9.10
C LEU A 55 11.92 -36.29 9.47
N LYS A 56 12.69 -36.99 10.30
CA LYS A 56 12.35 -38.32 10.85
C LYS A 56 11.34 -38.21 12.01
N SER A 57 11.21 -37.05 12.65
CA SER A 57 10.32 -36.81 13.80
C SER A 57 8.94 -36.22 13.43
N ASP A 58 8.10 -36.04 14.46
CA ASP A 58 6.81 -35.33 14.37
C ASP A 58 6.93 -33.80 14.34
N PHE A 59 8.14 -33.24 14.21
CA PHE A 59 8.39 -31.78 14.22
C PHE A 59 8.68 -31.19 12.83
N LYS A 60 8.51 -31.97 11.76
CA LYS A 60 8.75 -31.52 10.37
C LYS A 60 7.99 -30.25 9.97
N GLN A 61 6.84 -29.97 10.58
CA GLN A 61 6.05 -28.74 10.39
C GLN A 61 6.78 -27.46 10.84
N ASN A 62 7.82 -27.58 11.67
CA ASN A 62 8.63 -26.45 12.11
C ASN A 62 9.73 -26.09 11.11
N ILE A 63 10.09 -27.00 10.18
CA ILE A 63 11.14 -26.75 9.18
C ILE A 63 10.84 -25.48 8.34
N PRO A 64 9.63 -25.25 7.82
CA PRO A 64 9.32 -24.00 7.13
C PRO A 64 9.54 -22.74 7.96
N LEU A 65 9.29 -22.77 9.28
CA LEU A 65 9.53 -21.61 10.16
C LEU A 65 11.03 -21.34 10.32
N ILE A 66 11.81 -22.41 10.51
CA ILE A 66 13.27 -22.36 10.69
C ILE A 66 13.95 -21.89 9.39
N TYR A 67 13.60 -22.50 8.26
CA TYR A 67 14.26 -22.26 6.97
C TYR A 67 13.79 -20.98 6.25
N LYS A 68 12.73 -20.34 6.74
CA LYS A 68 12.30 -19.02 6.24
C LYS A 68 13.21 -17.88 6.68
N SER A 69 13.98 -18.05 7.76
CA SER A 69 14.86 -17.03 8.30
C SER A 69 16.32 -17.38 8.08
N LEU A 70 16.99 -16.65 7.17
CA LEU A 70 18.43 -16.82 6.91
C LEU A 70 19.27 -16.58 8.18
N TYR A 71 18.82 -15.68 9.05
CA TYR A 71 19.44 -15.45 10.36
C TYR A 71 19.39 -16.70 11.24
N VAL A 72 18.24 -17.40 11.31
CA VAL A 72 18.10 -18.62 12.10
C VAL A 72 19.03 -19.71 11.56
N LEU A 73 19.08 -19.90 10.24
CA LEU A 73 19.95 -20.89 9.61
C LEU A 73 21.44 -20.60 9.83
N SER A 74 21.86 -19.35 9.68
CA SER A 74 23.23 -18.93 9.99
C SER A 74 23.56 -19.21 11.47
N LYS A 75 22.62 -18.99 12.40
CA LYS A 75 22.85 -19.28 13.82
C LYS A 75 22.89 -20.76 14.16
N LEU A 76 22.10 -21.58 13.48
CA LEU A 76 22.21 -23.03 13.61
C LEU A 76 23.59 -23.52 13.13
N SER A 77 24.05 -23.02 11.99
CA SER A 77 25.38 -23.34 11.47
C SER A 77 26.50 -22.82 12.39
N ASP A 78 26.41 -21.59 12.91
CA ASP A 78 27.34 -21.02 13.91
C ASP A 78 27.40 -21.88 15.18
N ALA A 79 26.28 -22.47 15.58
CA ALA A 79 26.17 -23.38 16.72
C ALA A 79 26.60 -24.83 16.39
N GLY A 80 27.17 -25.07 15.20
CA GLY A 80 27.70 -26.36 14.77
C GLY A 80 26.64 -27.38 14.37
N PHE A 81 25.41 -26.96 14.09
CA PHE A 81 24.40 -27.85 13.50
C PHE A 81 24.58 -27.93 11.99
N GLU A 82 24.47 -29.15 11.44
CA GLU A 82 24.41 -29.36 10.01
C GLU A 82 23.07 -28.84 9.45
N THR A 83 23.17 -27.88 8.53
CA THR A 83 22.01 -27.25 7.87
C THR A 83 21.95 -27.58 6.38
N ASP A 84 23.02 -28.10 5.78
CA ASP A 84 23.09 -28.45 4.36
C ASP A 84 22.18 -29.65 4.05
N PRO A 85 21.13 -29.47 3.23
CA PRO A 85 20.19 -30.54 2.92
C PRO A 85 20.78 -31.70 2.12
N ARG A 86 21.97 -31.51 1.55
CA ARG A 86 22.70 -32.51 0.77
C ARG A 86 23.48 -33.46 1.67
N LYS A 87 23.77 -33.07 2.92
CA LYS A 87 24.55 -33.90 3.83
C LYS A 87 23.79 -35.19 4.15
N GLU A 88 24.47 -36.31 3.96
CA GLU A 88 23.97 -37.64 4.26
C GLU A 88 24.07 -37.96 5.76
N ASP A 89 23.13 -38.74 6.26
CA ASP A 89 23.23 -39.37 7.58
C ASP A 89 24.11 -40.63 7.53
N SER A 90 24.19 -41.33 8.66
CA SER A 90 24.89 -42.61 8.77
C SER A 90 24.34 -43.72 7.86
N GLU A 91 23.14 -43.56 7.30
CA GLU A 91 22.52 -44.49 6.35
C GLU A 91 22.83 -44.12 4.89
N GLY A 92 23.64 -43.08 4.66
CA GLY A 92 23.93 -42.55 3.32
C GLY A 92 22.74 -41.81 2.69
N LYS A 93 21.76 -41.36 3.50
CA LYS A 93 20.57 -40.67 3.00
C LYS A 93 20.57 -39.20 3.40
N SER A 94 20.35 -38.32 2.42
CA SER A 94 20.33 -36.88 2.62
C SER A 94 18.97 -36.37 3.13
N ALA A 95 18.92 -35.13 3.63
CA ALA A 95 17.65 -34.51 4.00
C ALA A 95 16.72 -34.32 2.78
N LEU A 96 17.28 -34.11 1.58
CA LEU A 96 16.51 -34.08 0.34
C LEU A 96 15.82 -35.43 0.07
N TYR A 97 16.49 -36.55 0.33
CA TYR A 97 15.88 -37.89 0.25
C TYR A 97 14.68 -37.99 1.20
N TYR A 98 14.88 -37.68 2.48
CA TYR A 98 13.81 -37.79 3.48
C TYR A 98 12.64 -36.84 3.20
N ALA A 99 12.89 -35.65 2.66
CA ALA A 99 11.85 -34.70 2.27
C ALA A 99 11.08 -35.17 1.02
N LEU A 100 11.78 -35.74 0.03
CA LEU A 100 11.16 -36.33 -1.16
C LEU A 100 10.21 -37.47 -0.80
N MET A 101 10.59 -38.30 0.18
CA MET A 101 9.77 -39.41 0.69
C MET A 101 8.53 -38.95 1.48
N LYS A 102 8.35 -37.66 1.74
CA LYS A 102 7.11 -37.14 2.33
C LYS A 102 6.11 -36.78 1.24
N ASP A 103 4.83 -36.84 1.59
CA ASP A 103 3.76 -36.44 0.67
C ASP A 103 3.82 -34.96 0.31
N LYS A 104 4.23 -34.10 1.26
CA LYS A 104 4.28 -32.64 1.10
C LYS A 104 5.47 -32.21 0.24
N SER A 105 5.19 -31.79 -1.00
CA SER A 105 6.18 -31.23 -1.94
C SER A 105 6.86 -29.97 -1.42
N ASP A 106 6.16 -29.14 -0.66
CA ASP A 106 6.65 -27.84 -0.20
C ASP A 106 7.97 -27.95 0.58
N LEU A 107 8.10 -29.00 1.37
CA LEU A 107 9.28 -29.24 2.19
C LEU A 107 10.51 -29.54 1.33
N LEU A 108 10.36 -30.37 0.30
CA LEU A 108 11.41 -30.67 -0.67
C LEU A 108 11.90 -29.38 -1.33
N PHE A 109 10.98 -28.53 -1.77
CA PHE A 109 11.36 -27.28 -2.44
C PHE A 109 11.98 -26.25 -1.50
N ILE A 110 11.56 -26.15 -0.23
CA ILE A 110 12.21 -25.26 0.76
C ILE A 110 13.68 -25.66 0.94
N LEU A 111 13.94 -26.96 1.07
CA LEU A 111 15.30 -27.47 1.23
C LEU A 111 16.12 -27.32 -0.05
N TYR A 112 15.51 -27.60 -1.20
CA TYR A 112 16.13 -27.34 -2.50
C TYR A 112 16.51 -25.87 -2.67
N ASP A 113 15.60 -24.93 -2.38
CA ASP A 113 15.84 -23.49 -2.53
C ASP A 113 17.01 -23.04 -1.63
N TYR A 114 17.13 -23.57 -0.41
CA TYR A 114 18.28 -23.29 0.46
C TYR A 114 19.59 -23.86 -0.11
N ALA A 115 19.57 -25.11 -0.59
CA ALA A 115 20.72 -25.75 -1.21
C ALA A 115 21.16 -25.05 -2.51
N ALA A 116 20.22 -24.63 -3.35
CA ALA A 116 20.44 -23.92 -4.61
C ALA A 116 21.14 -22.57 -4.40
N ASN A 117 20.87 -21.89 -3.26
CA ASN A 117 21.54 -20.66 -2.84
C ASN A 117 22.82 -20.93 -2.01
N ALA A 118 23.53 -22.01 -2.31
CA ALA A 118 24.80 -22.40 -1.69
C ALA A 118 24.80 -22.43 -0.16
N CYS A 119 23.66 -22.71 0.49
CA CYS A 119 23.54 -22.77 1.94
C CYS A 119 24.09 -21.53 2.68
N LEU A 120 24.01 -20.34 2.07
CA LEU A 120 24.56 -19.07 2.57
C LEU A 120 26.10 -18.96 2.57
N GLN A 121 26.78 -19.85 1.86
CA GLN A 121 28.25 -19.80 1.72
C GLN A 121 28.72 -18.76 0.68
N ALA A 122 27.82 -18.26 -0.19
CA ALA A 122 28.09 -17.24 -1.18
C ALA A 122 27.34 -15.94 -0.88
N GLU A 123 27.93 -14.80 -1.28
CA GLU A 123 27.23 -13.50 -1.28
C GLU A 123 26.16 -13.45 -2.39
N GLY A 124 26.38 -14.16 -3.50
CA GLY A 124 25.42 -14.34 -4.58
C GLY A 124 24.22 -15.20 -4.20
N SER A 125 23.20 -15.15 -5.05
CA SER A 125 22.01 -16.02 -4.94
C SER A 125 21.51 -16.37 -6.33
N VAL A 126 20.59 -17.33 -6.44
CA VAL A 126 19.95 -17.63 -7.73
C VAL A 126 19.31 -16.36 -8.33
N ARG A 127 18.80 -15.42 -7.51
CA ARG A 127 18.19 -14.16 -7.97
C ARG A 127 19.21 -13.15 -8.54
N SER A 128 20.42 -13.14 -8.01
CA SER A 128 21.55 -12.35 -8.53
C SER A 128 22.77 -13.26 -8.57
N PRO A 129 22.88 -14.08 -9.63
CA PRO A 129 23.88 -15.13 -9.67
C PRO A 129 25.27 -14.53 -9.79
N ASP A 130 26.21 -15.22 -9.16
CA ASP A 130 27.64 -15.13 -9.41
C ASP A 130 28.12 -16.50 -9.96
N PRO A 131 29.39 -16.65 -10.37
CA PRO A 131 29.89 -17.93 -10.87
C PRO A 131 29.76 -19.09 -9.85
N ILE A 132 29.87 -18.79 -8.55
CA ILE A 132 29.80 -19.79 -7.46
C ILE A 132 28.39 -20.38 -7.38
N ILE A 133 27.34 -19.60 -7.59
CA ILE A 133 25.96 -20.10 -7.64
C ILE A 133 25.77 -21.10 -8.78
N VAL A 134 26.35 -20.86 -9.95
CA VAL A 134 26.26 -21.80 -11.09
C VAL A 134 27.00 -23.10 -10.78
N GLU A 135 28.20 -23.01 -10.20
CA GLU A 135 28.96 -24.19 -9.75
C GLU A 135 28.19 -24.99 -8.69
N ASN A 136 27.57 -24.31 -7.73
CA ASN A 136 26.75 -24.95 -6.70
C ASN A 136 25.50 -25.65 -7.30
N LEU A 137 24.83 -25.05 -8.28
CA LEU A 137 23.70 -25.68 -8.97
C LEU A 137 24.14 -26.91 -9.80
N LEU A 138 25.34 -26.89 -10.37
CA LEU A 138 25.94 -28.06 -11.02
C LEU A 138 26.26 -29.17 -10.02
N CYS A 139 26.80 -28.82 -8.84
CA CYS A 139 26.99 -29.79 -7.77
C CYS A 139 25.65 -30.39 -7.29
N LEU A 140 24.62 -29.55 -7.16
CA LEU A 140 23.28 -29.99 -6.79
C LEU A 140 22.67 -30.91 -7.85
N LYS A 141 22.92 -30.67 -9.15
CA LYS A 141 22.52 -31.56 -10.24
C LYS A 141 23.05 -32.98 -10.02
N ASN A 142 24.33 -33.13 -9.66
CA ASN A 142 24.93 -34.43 -9.39
C ASN A 142 24.31 -35.09 -8.16
N GLY A 143 24.07 -34.33 -7.09
CA GLY A 143 23.38 -34.83 -5.90
C GLY A 143 21.94 -35.31 -6.19
N LEU A 144 21.22 -34.63 -7.07
CA LEU A 144 19.88 -35.05 -7.52
C LEU A 144 19.91 -36.31 -8.41
N GLN A 145 21.03 -36.61 -9.08
CA GLN A 145 21.19 -37.86 -9.84
C GLN A 145 21.45 -39.04 -8.90
N LEU A 146 22.31 -38.88 -7.89
CA LEU A 146 22.51 -39.89 -6.85
C LEU A 146 21.19 -40.20 -6.12
N LEU A 147 20.40 -39.17 -5.84
CA LEU A 147 19.07 -39.34 -5.25
C LEU A 147 18.13 -40.18 -6.14
N GLU A 148 18.26 -40.08 -7.45
CA GLU A 148 17.47 -40.87 -8.40
C GLU A 148 17.84 -42.35 -8.35
N GLU A 149 19.14 -42.66 -8.31
CA GLU A 149 19.69 -44.00 -8.17
C GLU A 149 19.22 -44.65 -6.85
N ASP A 150 19.22 -43.88 -5.77
CA ASP A 150 18.70 -44.26 -4.47
C ASP A 150 17.22 -44.64 -4.49
N ILE A 151 16.37 -43.88 -5.18
CA ILE A 151 14.94 -44.19 -5.30
C ILE A 151 14.74 -45.44 -6.14
N ARG A 152 15.48 -45.57 -7.25
CA ARG A 152 15.38 -46.73 -8.15
C ARG A 152 15.78 -48.02 -7.44
N SER A 153 16.83 -47.98 -6.62
CA SER A 153 17.33 -49.13 -5.85
C SER A 153 16.49 -49.43 -4.59
N SER A 154 15.77 -48.46 -4.04
CA SER A 154 14.92 -48.65 -2.84
C SER A 154 13.82 -49.70 -3.03
N LYS A 155 13.26 -50.27 -1.96
CA LYS A 155 12.12 -51.21 -2.02
C LYS A 155 10.77 -50.52 -1.76
N ILE A 156 10.60 -49.29 -2.23
CA ILE A 156 9.40 -48.47 -1.98
C ILE A 156 8.30 -48.82 -2.99
N SER A 157 7.03 -48.84 -2.59
CA SER A 157 5.90 -49.17 -3.46
C SER A 157 5.56 -48.06 -4.47
N GLU A 158 5.68 -46.78 -4.09
CA GLU A 158 5.31 -45.62 -4.92
C GLU A 158 6.51 -44.99 -5.69
N LYS A 159 7.45 -45.79 -6.19
CA LYS A 159 8.66 -45.26 -6.88
C LYS A 159 8.35 -44.26 -7.98
N SER A 160 7.35 -44.53 -8.81
CA SER A 160 6.98 -43.67 -9.95
C SER A 160 6.60 -42.25 -9.52
N LYS A 161 5.86 -42.11 -8.41
CA LYS A 161 5.47 -40.82 -7.84
C LYS A 161 6.69 -40.02 -7.37
N PHE A 162 7.65 -40.68 -6.69
CA PHE A 162 8.87 -40.02 -6.21
C PHE A 162 9.82 -39.67 -7.36
N LEU A 163 9.99 -40.56 -8.34
CA LEU A 163 10.77 -40.29 -9.55
C LEU A 163 10.18 -39.13 -10.35
N ARG A 164 8.85 -39.04 -10.47
CA ARG A 164 8.20 -37.89 -11.13
C ARG A 164 8.52 -36.57 -10.43
N LYS A 165 8.35 -36.50 -9.09
CA LYS A 165 8.71 -35.32 -8.30
C LYS A 165 10.18 -34.95 -8.44
N LEU A 166 11.07 -35.94 -8.48
CA LEU A 166 12.51 -35.73 -8.68
C LEU A 166 12.82 -35.21 -10.08
N ASN A 167 12.17 -35.75 -11.11
CA ASN A 167 12.33 -35.29 -12.49
C ASN A 167 11.91 -33.83 -12.66
N GLU A 168 10.78 -33.44 -12.04
CA GLU A 168 10.34 -32.03 -11.96
C GLU A 168 11.42 -31.14 -11.34
N LEU A 169 11.99 -31.58 -10.20
CA LEU A 169 13.05 -30.84 -9.50
C LEU A 169 14.34 -30.75 -10.31
N GLN A 170 14.76 -31.85 -10.95
CA GLN A 170 15.93 -31.89 -11.83
C GLN A 170 15.73 -30.97 -13.05
N HIS A 171 14.53 -30.95 -13.63
CA HIS A 171 14.20 -30.08 -14.76
C HIS A 171 14.22 -28.60 -14.34
N PHE A 172 13.67 -28.28 -13.16
CA PHE A 172 13.78 -26.93 -12.58
C PHE A 172 15.23 -26.53 -12.30
N ASN A 173 16.07 -27.45 -11.82
CA ASN A 173 17.50 -27.19 -11.62
C ASN A 173 18.23 -26.91 -12.95
N LYS A 174 17.90 -27.63 -14.03
CA LYS A 174 18.42 -27.34 -15.38
C LYS A 174 18.04 -25.93 -15.84
N PHE A 175 16.79 -25.53 -15.62
CA PHE A 175 16.32 -24.17 -15.86
C PHE A 175 17.17 -23.13 -15.10
N GLN A 176 17.40 -23.33 -13.79
CA GLN A 176 18.20 -22.41 -12.99
C GLN A 176 19.66 -22.34 -13.44
N ILE A 177 20.29 -23.47 -13.78
CA ILE A 177 21.66 -23.51 -14.31
C ILE A 177 21.76 -22.69 -15.60
N GLU A 178 20.87 -22.95 -16.56
CA GLU A 178 20.90 -22.27 -17.87
C GLU A 178 20.65 -20.76 -17.71
N MET A 179 19.67 -20.38 -16.89
CA MET A 179 19.33 -18.98 -16.65
C MET A 179 20.46 -18.25 -15.93
N CYS A 180 20.99 -18.80 -14.82
CA CYS A 180 22.08 -18.18 -14.07
C CYS A 180 23.36 -18.07 -14.91
N GLY A 181 23.67 -19.13 -15.69
CA GLY A 181 24.80 -19.12 -16.62
C GLY A 181 24.68 -18.02 -17.67
N LYS A 182 23.50 -17.87 -18.30
CA LYS A 182 23.25 -16.79 -19.27
C LYS A 182 23.41 -15.40 -18.64
N ILE A 183 22.85 -15.17 -17.45
CA ILE A 183 22.97 -13.88 -16.74
C ILE A 183 24.45 -13.57 -16.44
N ASN A 184 25.19 -14.54 -15.90
CA ASN A 184 26.62 -14.38 -15.61
C ASN A 184 27.44 -14.09 -16.87
N ASN A 185 27.15 -14.78 -17.98
CA ASN A 185 27.83 -14.53 -19.24
C ASN A 185 27.63 -13.09 -19.73
N VAL A 186 26.40 -12.56 -19.63
CA VAL A 186 26.12 -11.15 -19.98
C VAL A 186 26.86 -10.18 -19.05
N ARG A 187 26.92 -10.49 -17.74
CA ARG A 187 27.67 -9.69 -16.76
C ARG A 187 29.19 -9.69 -17.02
N GLN A 188 29.75 -10.82 -17.47
CA GLN A 188 31.19 -11.01 -17.71
C GLN A 188 31.69 -10.42 -19.03
N LYS A 189 30.83 -10.24 -20.04
CA LYS A 189 31.20 -9.59 -21.31
C LYS A 189 31.69 -8.14 -21.13
N ILE A 190 31.57 -7.58 -19.94
CA ILE A 190 31.68 -6.16 -19.65
C ILE A 190 32.86 -5.90 -18.74
N ASN A 191 33.86 -5.19 -19.26
CA ASN A 191 35.01 -4.76 -18.50
C ASN A 191 34.69 -3.39 -17.88
N TYR A 192 34.40 -3.36 -16.56
CA TYR A 192 33.97 -2.18 -15.79
C TYR A 192 34.90 -0.95 -15.86
N TYR A 193 36.08 -1.08 -16.48
CA TYR A 193 37.14 -0.08 -16.45
C TYR A 193 37.22 0.82 -17.69
N ILE A 194 36.38 0.63 -18.71
CA ILE A 194 36.55 1.36 -19.98
C ILE A 194 35.30 2.16 -20.41
N GLU A 195 34.08 1.76 -20.06
CA GLU A 195 32.85 2.41 -20.58
C GLU A 195 31.78 2.56 -19.50
N THR A 196 31.71 3.73 -18.86
CA THR A 196 30.57 4.15 -18.03
C THR A 196 29.54 4.93 -18.86
N GLU A 197 29.22 4.45 -20.07
CA GLU A 197 28.13 5.03 -20.86
C GLU A 197 26.81 4.39 -20.45
N GLU A 198 25.83 5.21 -20.06
CA GLU A 198 24.50 4.78 -19.63
C GLU A 198 23.81 3.88 -20.68
N GLU A 199 24.16 4.06 -21.96
CA GLU A 199 23.71 3.24 -23.08
C GLU A 199 24.13 1.78 -22.92
N PHE A 200 25.37 1.56 -22.49
CA PHE A 200 25.93 0.25 -22.33
C PHE A 200 25.31 -0.50 -21.14
N GLU A 201 25.04 0.21 -20.03
CA GLU A 201 24.23 -0.34 -18.93
C GLU A 201 22.82 -0.71 -19.42
N ALA A 202 22.20 0.11 -20.27
CA ALA A 202 20.89 -0.20 -20.87
C ALA A 202 20.95 -1.46 -21.75
N VAL A 203 21.99 -1.62 -22.58
CA VAL A 203 22.22 -2.82 -23.41
C VAL A 203 22.34 -4.06 -22.53
N GLN A 204 23.19 -4.00 -21.50
CA GLN A 204 23.39 -5.13 -20.59
C GLN A 204 22.09 -5.54 -19.90
N ARG A 205 21.40 -4.58 -19.28
CA ARG A 205 20.15 -4.82 -18.55
C ARG A 205 19.06 -5.35 -19.49
N SER A 206 19.02 -4.88 -20.73
CA SER A 206 18.10 -5.36 -21.78
C SER A 206 18.42 -6.82 -22.16
N GLU A 207 19.69 -7.14 -22.43
CA GLU A 207 20.13 -8.49 -22.78
C GLU A 207 19.82 -9.49 -21.65
N ILE A 208 20.04 -9.10 -20.38
CA ILE A 208 19.68 -9.92 -19.22
C ILE A 208 18.18 -10.24 -19.20
N ILE A 209 17.32 -9.23 -19.37
CA ILE A 209 15.87 -9.45 -19.39
C ILE A 209 15.47 -10.35 -20.55
N LEU A 210 16.02 -10.14 -21.75
CA LEU A 210 15.78 -11.02 -22.90
C LEU A 210 16.18 -12.47 -22.59
N LYS A 211 17.32 -12.70 -21.93
CA LYS A 211 17.75 -14.06 -21.53
C LYS A 211 16.83 -14.70 -20.50
N ILE A 212 16.30 -13.93 -19.55
CA ILE A 212 15.29 -14.41 -18.59
C ILE A 212 14.03 -14.85 -19.34
N LEU A 213 13.48 -13.99 -20.20
CA LEU A 213 12.24 -14.27 -20.94
C LEU A 213 12.40 -15.45 -21.91
N GLU A 214 13.52 -15.52 -22.64
CA GLU A 214 13.84 -16.64 -23.53
C GLU A 214 13.90 -17.99 -22.81
N THR A 215 14.59 -18.00 -21.66
CA THR A 215 14.78 -19.23 -20.90
C THR A 215 13.46 -19.67 -20.26
N TYR A 216 12.66 -18.73 -19.75
CA TYR A 216 11.32 -19.03 -19.26
C TYR A 216 10.41 -19.64 -20.35
N VAL A 217 10.35 -19.03 -21.54
CA VAL A 217 9.53 -19.56 -22.66
C VAL A 217 9.97 -20.96 -23.08
N LYS A 218 11.28 -21.21 -23.14
CA LYS A 218 11.84 -22.53 -23.47
C LYS A 218 11.37 -23.60 -22.47
N TYR A 219 11.61 -23.38 -21.18
CA TYR A 219 11.32 -24.37 -20.13
C TYR A 219 9.82 -24.50 -19.81
N PHE A 220 9.01 -23.52 -20.18
CA PHE A 220 7.56 -23.64 -20.12
C PHE A 220 7.00 -24.64 -21.15
N ARG A 221 7.68 -24.81 -22.29
CA ARG A 221 7.23 -25.72 -23.38
C ARG A 221 7.77 -27.15 -23.26
N CYS A 222 8.88 -27.36 -22.54
CA CYS A 222 9.67 -28.60 -22.59
C CYS A 222 9.12 -29.85 -21.87
N ILE A 223 8.01 -29.81 -21.12
CA ILE A 223 7.56 -31.03 -20.42
C ILE A 223 6.92 -32.07 -21.37
N ASN A 224 6.60 -31.69 -22.62
CA ASN A 224 5.93 -32.56 -23.59
C ASN A 224 6.81 -32.88 -24.80
N ASP A 225 7.98 -33.46 -24.59
CA ASP A 225 8.90 -33.91 -25.67
C ASP A 225 8.25 -34.93 -26.65
N ASN A 226 7.07 -35.47 -26.33
CA ASN A 226 6.31 -36.40 -27.19
C ASN A 226 5.27 -35.72 -28.11
N VAL A 227 5.10 -34.39 -28.07
CA VAL A 227 4.13 -33.69 -28.94
C VAL A 227 4.87 -33.07 -30.12
N SER A 228 4.72 -33.72 -31.27
CA SER A 228 5.34 -33.39 -32.55
C SER A 228 5.02 -31.97 -33.06
N ASN A 229 6.06 -31.17 -33.29
CA ASN A 229 6.27 -30.16 -34.36
C ASN A 229 5.14 -29.19 -34.80
N SER A 230 4.08 -28.97 -34.03
CA SER A 230 3.15 -27.86 -34.24
C SER A 230 3.73 -26.59 -33.62
N ASN A 231 3.97 -25.57 -34.45
CA ASN A 231 4.61 -24.30 -34.05
C ASN A 231 3.81 -23.45 -33.03
N ASP A 232 2.64 -23.91 -32.57
CA ASP A 232 1.71 -23.15 -31.71
C ASP A 232 1.26 -23.89 -30.43
N ASP A 233 1.76 -25.10 -30.15
CA ASP A 233 1.18 -25.91 -29.07
C ASP A 233 1.79 -25.60 -27.70
N PHE A 234 1.04 -24.79 -26.95
CA PHE A 234 1.16 -24.70 -25.49
C PHE A 234 0.95 -26.09 -24.86
N PRO A 235 1.57 -26.39 -23.70
CA PRO A 235 1.38 -27.68 -23.05
C PRO A 235 -0.13 -27.93 -22.79
N PRO A 236 -0.67 -29.14 -23.07
CA PRO A 236 -1.99 -29.52 -22.60
C PRO A 236 -2.16 -29.24 -21.11
N PHE A 237 -3.37 -28.87 -20.73
CA PHE A 237 -3.70 -28.59 -19.34
C PHE A 237 -3.44 -29.78 -18.41
N GLU A 238 -3.60 -31.00 -18.91
CA GLU A 238 -3.31 -32.24 -18.19
C GLU A 238 -1.84 -32.26 -17.73
N SER A 239 -0.91 -31.87 -18.59
CA SER A 239 0.52 -31.76 -18.26
C SER A 239 0.76 -30.67 -17.21
N TYR A 240 0.10 -29.51 -17.34
CA TYR A 240 0.14 -28.46 -16.32
C TYR A 240 -0.42 -28.94 -14.97
N TYR A 241 -1.55 -29.65 -14.99
CA TYR A 241 -2.24 -30.14 -13.82
C TYR A 241 -1.39 -31.18 -13.07
N GLU A 242 -0.72 -32.06 -13.81
CA GLU A 242 0.19 -33.07 -13.27
C GLU A 242 1.46 -32.47 -12.69
N HIS A 243 2.05 -31.48 -13.36
CA HIS A 243 3.34 -30.88 -13.02
C HIS A 243 3.21 -29.49 -12.39
N ARG A 244 2.10 -29.19 -11.72
CA ARG A 244 1.80 -27.86 -11.15
C ARG A 244 2.96 -27.30 -10.33
N ASN A 245 3.56 -28.10 -9.45
CA ASN A 245 4.63 -27.62 -8.56
C ASN A 245 5.84 -27.11 -9.35
N TYR A 246 6.19 -27.78 -10.45
CA TYR A 246 7.25 -27.33 -11.35
C TYR A 246 6.91 -25.98 -11.99
N PHE A 247 5.71 -25.86 -12.59
CA PHE A 247 5.28 -24.60 -13.21
C PHE A 247 5.19 -23.46 -12.19
N ASP A 248 4.68 -23.75 -10.99
CA ASP A 248 4.58 -22.79 -9.90
C ASP A 248 5.96 -22.22 -9.51
N LYS A 249 7.00 -23.06 -9.51
CA LYS A 249 8.38 -22.67 -9.23
C LYS A 249 9.04 -21.95 -10.39
N LEU A 250 8.81 -22.43 -11.62
CA LEU A 250 9.26 -21.79 -12.84
C LEU A 250 8.75 -20.34 -12.92
N ASP A 251 7.45 -20.14 -12.71
CA ASP A 251 6.80 -18.84 -12.75
C ASP A 251 7.35 -17.93 -11.66
N PHE A 252 7.38 -18.39 -10.41
CA PHE A 252 7.84 -17.58 -9.29
C PHE A 252 9.29 -17.15 -9.47
N CYS A 253 10.17 -18.08 -9.85
CA CYS A 253 11.59 -17.81 -10.06
C CYS A 253 11.81 -16.80 -11.19
N SER A 254 11.16 -17.01 -12.34
CA SER A 254 11.27 -16.12 -13.51
C SER A 254 10.70 -14.73 -13.21
N THR A 255 9.56 -14.67 -12.51
CA THR A 255 8.90 -13.41 -12.15
C THR A 255 9.78 -12.56 -11.24
N VAL A 256 10.38 -13.17 -10.21
CA VAL A 256 11.28 -12.46 -9.30
C VAL A 256 12.50 -11.92 -10.03
N MET A 257 13.16 -12.75 -10.85
CA MET A 257 14.32 -12.30 -11.63
C MET A 257 13.95 -11.21 -12.64
N PHE A 258 12.78 -11.33 -13.27
CA PHE A 258 12.25 -10.30 -14.15
C PHE A 258 12.11 -8.97 -13.41
N PHE A 259 11.46 -8.94 -12.24
CA PHE A 259 11.26 -7.70 -11.49
C PHE A 259 12.56 -7.09 -10.95
N ASP A 260 13.48 -7.93 -10.45
CA ASP A 260 14.79 -7.47 -9.96
C ASP A 260 15.58 -6.78 -11.07
N ASN A 261 15.47 -7.25 -12.32
CA ASN A 261 16.15 -6.65 -13.48
C ASN A 261 15.33 -5.60 -14.22
N SER A 262 13.99 -5.65 -14.20
CA SER A 262 13.12 -4.68 -14.88
C SER A 262 13.21 -3.31 -14.22
N PHE A 263 13.29 -3.28 -12.88
CA PHE A 263 13.52 -2.04 -12.15
C PHE A 263 14.83 -1.38 -12.57
N LEU A 264 15.91 -2.18 -12.64
CA LEU A 264 17.19 -1.69 -13.12
C LEU A 264 17.09 -1.21 -14.57
N LEU A 265 16.46 -1.97 -15.48
CA LEU A 265 16.36 -1.53 -16.87
C LEU A 265 15.59 -0.20 -16.98
N LYS A 266 14.51 -0.01 -16.20
CA LYS A 266 13.75 1.25 -16.18
C LYS A 266 14.58 2.47 -15.80
N GLU A 267 15.61 2.31 -14.97
CA GLU A 267 16.54 3.41 -14.61
C GLU A 267 17.41 3.87 -15.78
N ARG A 268 17.43 3.11 -16.88
CA ARG A 268 18.33 3.35 -18.01
C ARG A 268 17.62 3.42 -19.34
N LEU A 269 16.52 2.71 -19.55
CA LEU A 269 15.85 2.61 -20.84
C LEU A 269 14.36 2.93 -20.74
N ARG A 270 13.95 3.99 -21.44
CA ARG A 270 12.55 4.36 -21.64
C ARG A 270 11.96 3.51 -22.77
N LEU A 271 10.86 2.82 -22.48
CA LEU A 271 10.05 2.13 -23.48
C LEU A 271 8.79 2.93 -23.83
N VAL A 272 8.31 2.76 -25.06
CA VAL A 272 7.07 3.37 -25.56
C VAL A 272 5.84 2.70 -24.92
N ASP A 273 4.70 3.40 -24.90
CA ASP A 273 3.37 2.84 -24.60
C ASP A 273 3.19 2.14 -23.26
N ASN A 274 3.91 2.57 -22.21
CA ASN A 274 3.82 1.95 -20.88
C ASN A 274 4.10 0.43 -20.88
N ALA A 275 4.90 -0.08 -21.85
CA ALA A 275 5.14 -1.51 -22.03
C ALA A 275 5.57 -2.23 -20.73
N TYR A 276 6.42 -1.59 -19.92
CA TYR A 276 6.77 -2.10 -18.59
C TYR A 276 5.55 -2.31 -17.70
N LEU A 277 4.70 -1.28 -17.63
CA LEU A 277 3.58 -1.28 -16.72
C LEU A 277 2.53 -2.33 -17.11
N GLU A 278 2.37 -2.60 -18.41
CA GLU A 278 1.51 -3.68 -18.90
C GLU A 278 2.02 -5.06 -18.48
N ILE A 279 3.30 -5.36 -18.73
CA ILE A 279 3.87 -6.67 -18.38
C ILE A 279 3.91 -6.89 -16.86
N GLU A 280 4.29 -5.87 -16.10
CA GLU A 280 4.28 -5.92 -14.63
C GLU A 280 2.86 -6.13 -14.10
N SER A 281 1.87 -5.43 -14.67
CA SER A 281 0.46 -5.64 -14.31
C SER A 281 -0.01 -7.05 -14.55
N LYS A 282 0.48 -7.71 -15.61
CA LYS A 282 0.15 -9.09 -15.92
C LYS A 282 0.80 -10.08 -14.98
N PHE A 283 2.06 -9.86 -14.62
CA PHE A 283 2.73 -10.66 -13.59
C PHE A 283 2.02 -10.55 -12.23
N PHE A 284 1.69 -9.33 -11.79
CA PHE A 284 0.99 -9.15 -10.52
C PHE A 284 -0.42 -9.74 -10.57
N LEU A 285 -1.19 -9.50 -11.63
CA LEU A 285 -2.52 -10.09 -11.77
C LEU A 285 -2.46 -11.62 -11.69
N PHE A 286 -1.52 -12.25 -12.39
CA PHE A 286 -1.30 -13.69 -12.32
C PHE A 286 -1.03 -14.16 -10.88
N ILE A 287 -0.10 -13.52 -10.16
CA ILE A 287 0.22 -13.85 -8.76
C ILE A 287 -1.02 -13.71 -7.86
N PHE A 288 -1.77 -12.61 -7.99
CA PHE A 288 -2.94 -12.35 -7.16
C PHE A 288 -4.09 -13.32 -7.47
N CYS A 289 -4.36 -13.61 -8.74
CA CYS A 289 -5.34 -14.62 -9.16
C CYS A 289 -4.98 -15.99 -8.59
N LYS A 290 -3.73 -16.43 -8.76
CA LYS A 290 -3.24 -17.71 -8.23
C LYS A 290 -3.43 -17.83 -6.72
N LYS A 291 -2.99 -16.82 -5.96
CA LYS A 291 -3.14 -16.81 -4.51
C LYS A 291 -4.61 -16.78 -4.07
N HIS A 292 -5.49 -16.13 -4.83
CA HIS A 292 -6.91 -16.12 -4.54
C HIS A 292 -7.58 -17.47 -4.83
N LEU A 293 -7.13 -18.16 -5.88
CA LEU A 293 -7.57 -19.52 -6.24
C LEU A 293 -7.17 -20.57 -5.19
N GLU A 294 -6.06 -20.39 -4.46
CA GLU A 294 -5.66 -21.27 -3.34
C GLU A 294 -6.74 -21.39 -2.24
N ASN A 295 -7.63 -20.41 -2.11
CA ASN A 295 -8.75 -20.49 -1.17
C ASN A 295 -9.78 -21.55 -1.59
N TYR A 296 -9.99 -21.68 -2.91
CA TYR A 296 -10.91 -22.64 -3.50
C TYR A 296 -10.26 -24.02 -3.71
N ASP A 297 -8.92 -24.10 -3.80
CA ASP A 297 -8.16 -25.37 -3.84
C ASP A 297 -8.44 -26.28 -2.62
N LYS A 298 -8.91 -25.71 -1.50
CA LYS A 298 -9.30 -26.48 -0.31
C LYS A 298 -10.60 -27.26 -0.50
N GLU A 299 -11.41 -26.86 -1.47
CA GLU A 299 -12.66 -27.50 -1.82
C GLU A 299 -12.39 -28.47 -2.96
N ASN A 300 -12.32 -29.78 -2.67
CA ASN A 300 -11.97 -30.82 -3.65
C ASN A 300 -12.76 -30.73 -4.97
N LYS A 301 -14.00 -30.20 -4.93
CA LYS A 301 -14.86 -30.02 -6.10
C LYS A 301 -14.29 -29.02 -7.12
N PHE A 302 -13.52 -27.99 -6.70
CA PHE A 302 -13.07 -26.90 -7.58
C PHE A 302 -11.59 -26.96 -7.95
N ILE A 303 -10.87 -28.00 -7.52
CA ILE A 303 -9.41 -28.10 -7.72
C ILE A 303 -9.05 -28.10 -9.21
N ARG A 304 -9.83 -28.76 -10.07
CA ARG A 304 -9.51 -28.84 -11.50
C ARG A 304 -9.72 -27.49 -12.17
N GLU A 305 -10.83 -26.85 -11.87
CA GLU A 305 -11.27 -25.64 -12.54
C GLU A 305 -10.45 -24.42 -12.07
N THR A 306 -10.11 -24.35 -10.79
CA THR A 306 -9.18 -23.34 -10.25
C THR A 306 -7.81 -23.44 -10.93
N ARG A 307 -7.28 -24.66 -11.09
CA ARG A 307 -6.04 -24.90 -11.84
C ARG A 307 -6.17 -24.54 -13.31
N TRP A 308 -7.32 -24.81 -13.93
CA TRP A 308 -7.59 -24.42 -15.32
C TRP A 308 -7.54 -22.90 -15.48
N ILE A 309 -8.14 -22.13 -14.57
CA ILE A 309 -8.05 -20.66 -14.63
C ILE A 309 -6.61 -20.19 -14.46
N ALA A 310 -5.88 -20.74 -13.48
CA ALA A 310 -4.47 -20.39 -13.27
C ALA A 310 -3.65 -20.64 -14.54
N PHE A 311 -3.89 -21.76 -15.22
CA PHE A 311 -3.29 -22.08 -16.52
C PHE A 311 -3.67 -21.05 -17.59
N GLN A 312 -4.95 -20.66 -17.71
CA GLN A 312 -5.37 -19.64 -18.69
C GLN A 312 -4.73 -18.27 -18.44
N GLU A 313 -4.61 -17.85 -17.18
CA GLU A 313 -3.91 -16.60 -16.83
C GLU A 313 -2.41 -16.69 -17.14
N GLN A 314 -1.79 -17.84 -16.92
CA GLN A 314 -0.41 -18.10 -17.31
C GLN A 314 -0.22 -18.03 -18.84
N LEU A 315 -1.14 -18.58 -19.63
CA LEU A 315 -1.14 -18.42 -21.09
C LEU A 315 -1.31 -16.95 -21.50
N SER A 316 -2.13 -16.19 -20.78
CA SER A 316 -2.24 -14.74 -21.01
C SER A 316 -0.93 -14.03 -20.71
N LEU A 317 -0.22 -14.41 -19.65
CA LEU A 317 1.09 -13.85 -19.29
C LEU A 317 2.14 -14.17 -20.35
N GLN A 318 2.18 -15.40 -20.87
CA GLN A 318 3.09 -15.81 -21.96
C GLN A 318 2.93 -14.93 -23.20
N LYS A 319 1.68 -14.65 -23.61
CA LYS A 319 1.43 -13.75 -24.75
C LYS A 319 1.98 -12.35 -24.52
N GLN A 320 1.85 -11.85 -23.30
CA GLN A 320 2.32 -10.52 -22.92
C GLN A 320 3.85 -10.47 -22.82
N ILE A 321 4.48 -11.55 -22.34
CA ILE A 321 5.94 -11.73 -22.39
C ILE A 321 6.43 -11.68 -23.84
N SER A 322 5.78 -12.38 -24.77
CA SER A 322 6.14 -12.34 -26.20
C SER A 322 5.94 -10.96 -26.84
N ILE A 323 4.96 -10.18 -26.38
CA ILE A 323 4.77 -8.79 -26.81
C ILE A 323 5.89 -7.92 -26.27
N PHE A 324 6.16 -7.98 -24.96
CA PHE A 324 7.19 -7.20 -24.29
C PHE A 324 8.59 -7.53 -24.82
N LYS A 325 8.89 -8.81 -25.05
CA LYS A 325 10.14 -9.27 -25.69
C LYS A 325 10.34 -8.59 -27.05
N ARG A 326 9.32 -8.62 -27.92
CA ARG A 326 9.37 -7.97 -29.24
C ARG A 326 9.54 -6.45 -29.14
N PHE A 327 8.91 -5.81 -28.16
CA PHE A 327 9.14 -4.38 -27.91
C PHE A 327 10.58 -4.11 -27.53
N LEU A 328 11.14 -4.90 -26.61
CA LEU A 328 12.51 -4.74 -26.15
C LEU A 328 13.53 -4.98 -27.27
N GLU A 329 13.33 -6.01 -28.10
CA GLU A 329 14.18 -6.31 -29.27
C GLU A 329 14.13 -5.23 -30.36
N ARG A 330 12.98 -4.54 -30.51
CA ARG A 330 12.80 -3.47 -31.51
C ARG A 330 13.20 -2.10 -31.00
N THR A 331 13.39 -1.94 -29.69
CA THR A 331 13.74 -0.66 -29.11
C THR A 331 15.21 -0.40 -29.38
N GLU A 332 15.48 0.58 -30.24
CA GLU A 332 16.83 1.08 -30.45
C GLU A 332 17.36 1.75 -29.17
N ILE A 333 18.49 1.26 -28.68
CA ILE A 333 19.19 1.84 -27.54
C ILE A 333 20.04 2.99 -28.10
N SER A 334 19.54 4.20 -27.90
CA SER A 334 20.19 5.46 -28.30
C SER A 334 20.00 6.50 -27.21
N GLN A 335 20.81 7.56 -27.23
CA GLN A 335 20.73 8.70 -26.32
C GLN A 335 19.30 9.26 -26.12
N LYS A 336 18.40 9.11 -27.10
CA LYS A 336 17.00 9.56 -27.00
C LYS A 336 16.14 8.74 -26.04
N ASN A 337 16.45 7.45 -25.91
CA ASN A 337 15.71 6.49 -25.09
C ASN A 337 16.42 6.16 -23.78
N VAL A 338 17.73 6.44 -23.72
CA VAL A 338 18.53 6.27 -22.52
C VAL A 338 18.26 7.43 -21.56
N ILE A 339 18.03 7.11 -20.29
CA ILE A 339 17.72 8.10 -19.25
C ILE A 339 18.72 8.03 -18.10
N THR A 340 19.06 9.21 -17.58
CA THR A 340 19.97 9.36 -16.43
C THR A 340 19.25 9.06 -15.11
N SER A 341 17.92 9.24 -15.07
CA SER A 341 17.08 9.00 -13.90
C SER A 341 15.64 8.67 -14.29
N ILE A 342 14.97 7.83 -13.49
CA ILE A 342 13.54 7.54 -13.67
C ILE A 342 12.75 8.82 -13.36
N PRO A 343 11.88 9.29 -14.28
CA PRO A 343 10.96 10.38 -13.97
C PRO A 343 10.15 10.03 -12.72
N GLU A 344 10.02 10.95 -11.76
CA GLU A 344 9.28 10.70 -10.51
C GLU A 344 7.91 10.06 -10.76
N THR A 345 7.20 10.49 -11.81
CA THR A 345 5.90 9.97 -12.20
C THR A 345 5.88 8.47 -12.51
N GLN A 346 6.99 7.89 -12.98
CA GLN A 346 7.14 6.47 -13.31
C GLN A 346 7.62 5.61 -12.14
N VAL A 347 8.22 6.22 -11.11
CA VAL A 347 8.65 5.53 -9.88
C VAL A 347 7.43 5.03 -9.07
N TYR A 348 6.28 5.68 -9.21
CA TYR A 348 5.14 5.46 -8.30
C TYR A 348 4.14 4.39 -8.75
N THR A 349 4.11 4.00 -10.02
CA THR A 349 3.15 2.99 -10.50
C THR A 349 3.87 1.70 -10.87
N LEU A 350 3.89 0.75 -9.92
CA LEU A 350 4.32 -0.64 -10.20
C LEU A 350 3.30 -1.38 -11.08
N VAL A 351 2.04 -0.92 -11.11
CA VAL A 351 0.90 -1.61 -11.72
C VAL A 351 -0.11 -0.60 -12.26
N ASN A 352 -0.68 -0.86 -13.44
CA ASN A 352 -1.80 -0.12 -14.05
C ASN A 352 -3.17 -0.58 -13.52
N LEU A 353 -3.18 -1.41 -12.47
CA LEU A 353 -4.39 -1.95 -11.85
C LEU A 353 -4.55 -1.32 -10.46
N PRO A 354 -5.47 -0.34 -10.29
CA PRO A 354 -5.61 0.40 -9.04
C PRO A 354 -5.91 -0.48 -7.82
N GLU A 355 -6.62 -1.59 -8.01
CA GLU A 355 -6.91 -2.57 -6.97
C GLU A 355 -5.63 -3.22 -6.45
N ILE A 356 -4.76 -3.70 -7.37
CA ILE A 356 -3.49 -4.33 -7.01
C ILE A 356 -2.53 -3.31 -6.39
N TYR A 357 -2.40 -2.14 -7.00
CA TYR A 357 -1.55 -1.08 -6.45
C TYR A 357 -2.01 -0.67 -5.05
N GLY A 358 -3.33 -0.55 -4.86
CA GLY A 358 -3.91 -0.26 -3.56
C GLY A 358 -3.57 -1.32 -2.51
N GLN A 359 -3.57 -2.60 -2.89
CA GLN A 359 -3.22 -3.69 -2.00
C GLN A 359 -1.77 -3.60 -1.50
N PHE A 360 -0.82 -3.19 -2.36
CA PHE A 360 0.57 -2.95 -1.95
C PHE A 360 0.69 -1.79 -0.96
N LEU A 361 0.01 -0.68 -1.25
CA LEU A 361 0.03 0.50 -0.39
C LEU A 361 -0.55 0.17 0.99
N LEU A 362 -1.71 -0.48 1.02
CA LEU A 362 -2.36 -0.85 2.28
C LEU A 362 -1.51 -1.83 3.09
N TYR A 363 -0.88 -2.82 2.45
CA TYR A 363 0.01 -3.74 3.15
C TYR A 363 1.20 -3.01 3.76
N ARG A 364 1.81 -2.08 3.02
CA ARG A 364 2.89 -1.23 3.52
C ARG A 364 2.44 -0.44 4.74
N LEU A 365 1.33 0.30 4.63
CA LEU A 365 0.82 1.13 5.72
C LEU A 365 0.43 0.28 6.95
N GLN A 366 -0.24 -0.86 6.73
CA GLN A 366 -0.61 -1.80 7.80
C GLN A 366 0.64 -2.33 8.54
N LYS A 367 1.71 -2.68 7.80
CA LYS A 367 2.96 -3.16 8.41
C LYS A 367 3.54 -2.12 9.39
N TYR A 368 3.62 -0.87 8.97
CA TYR A 368 4.19 0.19 9.82
C TYR A 368 3.28 0.55 11.00
N LEU A 369 1.96 0.62 10.79
CA LEU A 369 1.00 0.84 11.88
C LEU A 369 1.03 -0.28 12.91
N ASN A 370 1.08 -1.55 12.48
CA ASN A 370 1.24 -2.68 13.40
C ASN A 370 2.58 -2.63 14.15
N THR A 371 3.64 -2.14 13.50
CA THR A 371 4.95 -1.97 14.15
C THR A 371 4.89 -0.89 15.23
N VAL A 372 4.23 0.24 14.96
CA VAL A 372 3.99 1.31 15.95
C VAL A 372 3.12 0.82 17.10
N ALA A 373 2.04 0.09 16.83
CA ALA A 373 1.14 -0.43 17.86
C ALA A 373 1.86 -1.35 18.87
N ASN A 374 2.94 -2.01 18.45
CA ASN A 374 3.74 -2.90 19.29
C ASN A 374 4.82 -2.18 20.10
N ILE A 375 4.95 -0.86 19.98
CA ILE A 375 5.86 -0.06 20.82
C ILE A 375 5.35 -0.09 22.26
N ARG A 376 6.17 -0.62 23.19
CA ARG A 376 5.87 -0.63 24.63
C ARG A 376 6.49 0.56 25.36
N ASN A 377 7.71 0.95 24.98
CA ASN A 377 8.48 2.02 25.62
C ASN A 377 8.94 3.05 24.58
N THR A 378 8.95 4.33 24.96
CA THR A 378 9.47 5.44 24.14
C THR A 378 10.99 5.50 24.22
N ASN A 379 11.67 4.59 23.51
CA ASN A 379 13.13 4.64 23.32
C ASN A 379 13.50 5.21 21.95
N GLU A 380 14.81 5.38 21.71
CA GLU A 380 15.33 5.92 20.45
C GLU A 380 14.83 5.15 19.21
N LYS A 381 14.67 3.82 19.32
CA LYS A 381 14.12 2.98 18.25
C LYS A 381 12.65 3.28 17.98
N SER A 382 11.85 3.53 19.02
CA SER A 382 10.44 3.89 18.92
C SER A 382 10.24 5.20 18.16
N VAL A 383 11.12 6.19 18.34
CA VAL A 383 11.07 7.44 17.57
C VAL A 383 11.14 7.17 16.07
N LEU A 384 12.03 6.27 15.65
CA LEU A 384 12.24 5.95 14.23
C LEU A 384 11.08 5.21 13.61
N ILE A 385 10.46 4.35 14.40
CA ILE A 385 9.26 3.64 13.97
C ILE A 385 8.11 4.64 13.79
N ILE A 386 7.94 5.60 14.72
CA ILE A 386 6.93 6.67 14.62
C ILE A 386 7.20 7.56 13.39
N GLU A 387 8.42 8.08 13.25
CA GLU A 387 8.83 8.93 12.12
C GLU A 387 8.59 8.23 10.77
N ARG A 388 9.05 6.98 10.65
CA ARG A 388 8.87 6.21 9.42
C ARG A 388 7.40 5.95 9.14
N THR A 389 6.59 5.73 10.16
CA THR A 389 5.14 5.55 10.00
C THR A 389 4.45 6.82 9.52
N LEU A 390 4.78 7.98 10.11
CA LEU A 390 4.28 9.28 9.65
C LEU A 390 4.70 9.57 8.21
N GLN A 391 5.95 9.25 7.84
CA GLN A 391 6.43 9.39 6.47
C GLN A 391 5.61 8.52 5.50
N VAL A 392 5.37 7.25 5.86
CA VAL A 392 4.58 6.32 5.03
C VAL A 392 3.11 6.74 4.93
N ILE A 393 2.53 7.31 5.99
CA ILE A 393 1.19 7.92 5.94
C ILE A 393 1.18 9.06 4.93
N GLY A 394 2.13 9.99 5.01
CA GLY A 394 2.24 11.11 4.05
C GLY A 394 2.49 10.66 2.61
N GLU A 395 3.27 9.60 2.39
CA GLU A 395 3.44 8.97 1.07
C GLU A 395 2.14 8.36 0.53
N SER A 396 1.25 7.91 1.43
CA SER A 396 -0.02 7.26 1.08
C SER A 396 -1.10 8.25 0.63
N PHE A 397 -1.00 9.52 1.04
CA PHE A 397 -1.97 10.57 0.67
C PHE A 397 -1.68 11.31 -0.64
N LYS A 398 -0.89 10.73 -1.54
CA LYS A 398 -0.62 11.35 -2.85
C LYS A 398 -1.89 11.43 -3.70
N GLU A 399 -2.00 12.52 -4.45
CA GLU A 399 -3.07 12.70 -5.43
C GLU A 399 -2.87 11.72 -6.57
N SER A 400 -3.78 10.76 -6.70
CA SER A 400 -3.81 9.81 -7.82
C SER A 400 -4.81 10.28 -8.87
N ASN A 401 -4.44 10.19 -10.15
CA ASN A 401 -5.31 10.52 -11.29
C ASN A 401 -6.38 9.46 -11.60
N PHE A 402 -6.53 8.43 -10.77
CA PHE A 402 -7.39 7.27 -11.01
C PHE A 402 -8.17 6.88 -9.75
N LYS A 403 -9.27 6.13 -9.94
CA LYS A 403 -10.04 5.45 -8.88
C LYS A 403 -9.11 4.58 -8.05
N SER A 404 -8.61 5.10 -6.93
CA SER A 404 -7.56 4.45 -6.15
C SER A 404 -7.83 4.54 -4.66
N ILE A 405 -7.26 3.58 -3.92
CA ILE A 405 -7.31 3.61 -2.47
C ILE A 405 -6.60 4.83 -1.87
N GLN A 406 -5.64 5.45 -2.57
CA GLN A 406 -4.96 6.68 -2.09
C GLN A 406 -5.94 7.84 -2.01
N LYS A 407 -6.81 7.94 -3.01
CA LYS A 407 -7.87 8.93 -3.04
C LYS A 407 -8.85 8.69 -1.91
N THR A 408 -9.34 7.45 -1.76
CA THR A 408 -10.19 7.08 -0.63
C THR A 408 -9.55 7.37 0.72
N LEU A 409 -8.26 7.06 0.91
CA LEU A 409 -7.50 7.40 2.12
C LEU A 409 -7.49 8.92 2.34
N SER A 410 -7.16 9.71 1.33
CA SER A 410 -7.08 11.17 1.45
C SER A 410 -8.42 11.83 1.78
N LEU A 411 -9.53 11.22 1.36
CA LEU A 411 -10.89 11.74 1.60
C LEU A 411 -11.49 11.24 2.92
N ALA A 412 -11.00 10.13 3.44
CA ALA A 412 -11.48 9.54 4.70
C ALA A 412 -11.02 10.31 5.94
N PHE A 413 -10.03 11.21 5.81
CA PHE A 413 -9.46 11.99 6.91
C PHE A 413 -9.59 13.50 6.66
N PRO A 414 -9.50 14.33 7.72
CA PRO A 414 -9.55 15.79 7.58
C PRO A 414 -8.48 16.30 6.61
N SER A 415 -8.84 17.26 5.75
CA SER A 415 -7.94 17.84 4.73
C SER A 415 -6.67 18.43 5.34
N GLU A 416 -6.80 19.09 6.50
CA GLU A 416 -5.67 19.64 7.24
C GLU A 416 -4.73 18.55 7.77
N PHE A 417 -5.25 17.43 8.27
CA PHE A 417 -4.41 16.29 8.66
C PHE A 417 -3.63 15.74 7.45
N VAL A 418 -4.29 15.59 6.30
CA VAL A 418 -3.65 15.13 5.06
C VAL A 418 -2.52 16.07 4.63
N LYS A 419 -2.77 17.39 4.68
CA LYS A 419 -1.77 18.42 4.39
C LYS A 419 -0.57 18.35 5.35
N ILE A 420 -0.83 18.20 6.65
CA ILE A 420 0.20 18.04 7.69
C ILE A 420 1.03 16.78 7.44
N ALA A 421 0.40 15.63 7.17
CA ALA A 421 1.10 14.39 6.90
C ALA A 421 1.99 14.47 5.65
N LYS A 422 1.50 15.10 4.57
CA LYS A 422 2.31 15.38 3.36
C LYS A 422 3.54 16.26 3.69
N GLN A 423 3.36 17.28 4.52
CA GLN A 423 4.46 18.15 4.96
C GLN A 423 5.49 17.41 5.80
N ILE A 424 5.05 16.58 6.76
CA ILE A 424 5.94 15.72 7.55
C ILE A 424 6.75 14.82 6.62
N ARG A 425 6.10 14.17 5.64
CA ARG A 425 6.78 13.34 4.65
C ARG A 425 7.85 14.13 3.90
N ASN A 426 7.56 15.34 3.44
CA ASN A 426 8.51 16.16 2.68
C ASN A 426 9.72 16.56 3.54
N ASN A 427 9.48 17.03 4.77
CA ASN A 427 10.55 17.44 5.70
C ASN A 427 11.40 16.24 6.16
N LEU A 428 10.80 15.06 6.36
CA LEU A 428 11.55 13.85 6.70
C LEU A 428 12.34 13.27 5.51
N THR A 429 11.98 13.60 4.28
CA THR A 429 12.65 13.09 3.06
C THR A 429 13.75 14.03 2.58
N HIS A 430 13.53 15.36 2.64
CA HIS A 430 14.45 16.38 2.12
C HIS A 430 15.02 17.22 3.26
N PHE A 431 15.93 16.59 3.99
CA PHE A 431 16.44 17.09 5.26
C PHE A 431 17.36 18.32 5.10
N LYS A 432 17.07 19.42 5.82
CA LYS A 432 17.92 20.63 5.83
C LYS A 432 18.74 20.75 7.12
N SER A 433 19.91 21.38 7.05
CA SER A 433 20.84 21.49 8.19
C SER A 433 20.25 22.20 9.41
N PHE A 434 19.45 23.25 9.23
CA PHE A 434 18.81 23.95 10.35
C PHE A 434 17.70 23.12 11.03
N GLU A 435 17.16 22.09 10.37
CA GLU A 435 16.06 21.26 10.90
C GLU A 435 16.53 20.30 12.01
N LEU A 436 17.85 20.17 12.18
CA LEU A 436 18.53 19.24 13.08
C LEU A 436 18.20 19.45 14.56
N GLN A 437 18.25 20.71 15.00
CA GLN A 437 18.03 21.03 16.40
C GLN A 437 16.59 20.70 16.81
N TYR A 438 15.63 20.92 15.92
CA TYR A 438 14.23 20.63 16.19
C TYR A 438 13.93 19.14 16.19
N ARG A 439 14.58 18.37 15.31
CA ARG A 439 14.47 16.91 15.37
C ARG A 439 15.00 16.35 16.69
N LYS A 440 16.14 16.87 17.17
CA LYS A 440 16.65 16.50 18.50
C LYS A 440 15.65 16.87 19.61
N SER A 441 14.98 18.02 19.49
CA SER A 441 13.91 18.42 20.42
C SER A 441 12.72 17.45 20.38
N ILE A 442 12.29 17.01 19.20
CA ILE A 442 11.25 15.97 19.03
C ILE A 442 11.68 14.64 19.66
N GLU A 443 12.90 14.19 19.37
CA GLU A 443 13.47 12.93 19.89
C GLU A 443 13.49 12.92 21.43
N ASN A 444 13.73 14.08 22.05
CA ASN A 444 13.74 14.24 23.51
C ASN A 444 12.34 14.45 24.13
N ASN A 445 11.30 14.67 23.32
CA ASN A 445 9.96 14.99 23.81
C ASN A 445 9.08 13.73 23.91
N SER A 446 9.28 12.95 24.97
CA SER A 446 8.56 11.68 25.21
C SER A 446 7.03 11.86 25.29
N LYS A 447 6.55 12.98 25.87
CA LYS A 447 5.11 13.29 25.97
C LYS A 447 4.48 13.51 24.59
N LEU A 448 5.15 14.27 23.71
CA LEU A 448 4.71 14.47 22.33
C LEU A 448 4.66 13.15 21.57
N LEU A 449 5.70 12.33 21.66
CA LEU A 449 5.78 11.04 20.96
C LEU A 449 4.71 10.05 21.44
N THR A 450 4.42 10.04 22.75
CA THR A 450 3.32 9.25 23.32
C THR A 450 1.96 9.73 22.80
N GLY A 451 1.77 11.05 22.70
CA GLY A 451 0.59 11.65 22.09
C GLY A 451 0.43 11.27 20.61
N VAL A 452 1.50 11.37 19.83
CA VAL A 452 1.51 10.92 18.42
C VAL A 452 1.21 9.43 18.31
N HIS A 453 1.78 8.59 19.19
CA HIS A 453 1.52 7.15 19.22
C HIS A 453 0.04 6.84 19.45
N ALA A 454 -0.61 7.52 20.42
CA ALA A 454 -2.03 7.38 20.67
C ALA A 454 -2.89 7.80 19.46
N GLU A 455 -2.55 8.92 18.81
CA GLU A 455 -3.23 9.38 17.59
C GLU A 455 -3.05 8.39 16.42
N LEU A 456 -1.86 7.79 16.28
CA LEU A 456 -1.59 6.74 15.29
C LEU A 456 -2.38 5.46 15.56
N ALA A 457 -2.65 5.12 16.82
CA ALA A 457 -3.51 3.98 17.17
C ALA A 457 -4.97 4.23 16.76
N ILE A 458 -5.49 5.45 16.92
CA ILE A 458 -6.82 5.83 16.41
C ILE A 458 -6.83 5.79 14.88
N PHE A 459 -5.80 6.35 14.24
CA PHE A 459 -5.62 6.28 12.79
C PHE A 459 -5.63 4.82 12.31
N GLN A 460 -4.94 3.90 12.98
CA GLN A 460 -4.92 2.48 12.65
C GLN A 460 -6.33 1.84 12.73
N LYS A 461 -7.12 2.20 13.74
CA LYS A 461 -8.52 1.72 13.85
C LYS A 461 -9.35 2.17 12.65
N LEU A 462 -9.28 3.44 12.26
CA LEU A 462 -9.98 3.98 11.09
C LEU A 462 -9.47 3.35 9.78
N PHE A 463 -8.14 3.29 9.63
CA PHE A 463 -7.48 2.67 8.49
C PHE A 463 -7.87 1.20 8.30
N SER A 464 -8.06 0.43 9.38
CA SER A 464 -8.48 -0.97 9.30
C SER A 464 -9.81 -1.14 8.55
N ARG A 465 -10.72 -0.15 8.64
CA ARG A 465 -12.01 -0.15 7.91
C ARG A 465 -11.80 0.07 6.43
N ILE A 466 -10.96 1.04 6.08
CA ILE A 466 -10.55 1.31 4.69
C ILE A 466 -9.88 0.07 4.09
N SER A 467 -9.01 -0.59 4.85
CA SER A 467 -8.37 -1.84 4.43
C SER A 467 -9.37 -2.97 4.20
N SER A 468 -10.39 -3.11 5.04
CA SER A 468 -11.45 -4.12 4.88
C SER A 468 -12.31 -3.89 3.64
N VAL A 469 -12.71 -2.65 3.37
CA VAL A 469 -13.44 -2.27 2.14
C VAL A 469 -12.60 -2.62 0.91
N HIS A 470 -11.31 -2.29 0.93
CA HIS A 470 -10.44 -2.62 -0.19
C HIS A 470 -10.23 -4.11 -0.38
N LYS A 471 -10.07 -4.90 0.70
CA LYS A 471 -10.00 -6.36 0.60
C LYS A 471 -11.26 -6.95 -0.05
N TYR A 472 -12.42 -6.39 0.26
CA TYR A 472 -13.67 -6.74 -0.41
C TYR A 472 -13.65 -6.37 -1.90
N GLN A 473 -13.24 -5.14 -2.25
CA GLN A 473 -13.10 -4.70 -3.63
C GLN A 473 -12.13 -5.59 -4.41
N MET A 474 -10.99 -5.93 -3.81
CA MET A 474 -9.98 -6.80 -4.40
C MET A 474 -10.52 -8.22 -4.63
N GLY A 475 -11.22 -8.80 -3.65
CA GLY A 475 -11.87 -10.10 -3.83
C GLY A 475 -12.92 -10.10 -4.94
N HIS A 476 -13.73 -9.03 -5.03
CA HIS A 476 -14.70 -8.84 -6.11
C HIS A 476 -14.02 -8.68 -7.48
N PHE A 477 -13.00 -7.84 -7.56
CA PHE A 477 -12.18 -7.63 -8.75
C PHE A 477 -11.59 -8.94 -9.25
N LEU A 478 -10.96 -9.73 -8.37
CA LEU A 478 -10.38 -11.02 -8.74
C LEU A 478 -11.46 -12.00 -9.22
N ASN A 479 -12.59 -12.12 -8.51
CA ASN A 479 -13.69 -12.98 -8.98
C ASN A 479 -14.21 -12.58 -10.36
N LEU A 480 -14.36 -11.28 -10.64
CA LEU A 480 -14.75 -10.80 -11.97
C LEU A 480 -13.69 -11.10 -13.04
N MET A 481 -12.41 -10.99 -12.70
CA MET A 481 -11.33 -11.35 -13.62
C MET A 481 -11.34 -12.84 -13.94
N LEU A 482 -11.55 -13.70 -12.93
CA LEU A 482 -11.69 -15.15 -13.12
C LEU A 482 -12.92 -15.51 -13.98
N LEU A 483 -14.07 -14.88 -13.73
CA LEU A 483 -15.27 -15.06 -14.56
C LEU A 483 -15.04 -14.63 -16.02
N LYS A 484 -14.35 -13.51 -16.24
CA LYS A 484 -13.97 -13.06 -17.60
C LYS A 484 -13.05 -14.06 -18.28
N ALA A 485 -12.09 -14.64 -17.54
CA ALA A 485 -11.19 -15.66 -18.06
C ALA A 485 -11.96 -16.91 -18.50
N LEU A 486 -12.89 -17.39 -17.66
CA LEU A 486 -13.77 -18.51 -17.99
C LEU A 486 -14.63 -18.25 -19.21
N TYR A 487 -15.29 -17.09 -19.25
CA TYR A 487 -16.13 -16.74 -20.38
C TYR A 487 -15.35 -16.70 -21.70
N LYS A 488 -14.13 -16.14 -21.68
CA LYS A 488 -13.24 -16.13 -22.86
C LYS A 488 -12.79 -17.54 -23.27
N ALA A 489 -12.54 -18.42 -22.30
CA ALA A 489 -12.19 -19.81 -22.57
C ALA A 489 -13.37 -20.53 -23.25
N ARG A 490 -14.58 -20.43 -22.68
CA ARG A 490 -15.81 -21.00 -23.24
C ARG A 490 -16.10 -20.51 -24.66
N LYS A 491 -15.95 -19.21 -24.90
CA LYS A 491 -16.15 -18.65 -26.25
C LYS A 491 -15.19 -19.24 -27.29
N LYS A 492 -13.93 -19.50 -26.91
CA LYS A 492 -12.95 -20.13 -27.81
C LYS A 492 -13.26 -21.61 -28.05
N GLU A 493 -13.69 -22.32 -27.02
CA GLU A 493 -14.06 -23.73 -27.17
C GLU A 493 -15.28 -23.89 -28.08
N ASN A 494 -16.31 -23.06 -27.88
CA ASN A 494 -17.47 -23.03 -28.77
C ASN A 494 -17.07 -22.69 -30.21
N GLY A 495 -16.22 -21.68 -30.41
CA GLY A 495 -15.71 -21.35 -31.75
C GLY A 495 -14.91 -22.50 -32.39
N ARG A 496 -14.12 -23.25 -31.61
CA ARG A 496 -13.43 -24.45 -32.10
C ARG A 496 -14.40 -25.56 -32.47
N LYS A 497 -15.44 -25.79 -31.67
CA LYS A 497 -16.51 -26.77 -31.97
C LYS A 497 -17.27 -26.37 -33.23
N GLU A 498 -17.58 -25.09 -33.41
CA GLU A 498 -18.19 -24.57 -34.64
C GLU A 498 -17.28 -24.79 -35.86
N THR A 499 -16.00 -24.42 -35.78
CA THR A 499 -15.04 -24.66 -36.87
C THR A 499 -14.80 -26.15 -37.13
N GLN A 500 -14.76 -26.99 -36.09
CA GLN A 500 -14.66 -28.44 -36.23
C GLN A 500 -15.93 -29.02 -36.84
N GLN A 501 -17.12 -28.56 -36.45
CA GLN A 501 -18.38 -29.00 -37.02
C GLN A 501 -18.55 -28.53 -38.47
N GLU A 502 -18.06 -27.34 -38.84
CA GLU A 502 -17.97 -26.86 -40.23
C GLU A 502 -16.98 -27.70 -41.06
N ASN A 503 -15.81 -28.01 -40.50
CA ASN A 503 -14.80 -28.87 -41.15
C ASN A 503 -15.26 -30.33 -41.24
N GLU A 504 -15.98 -30.83 -40.23
CA GLU A 504 -16.58 -32.15 -40.21
C GLU A 504 -17.80 -32.23 -41.12
N THR A 505 -18.61 -31.18 -41.27
CA THR A 505 -19.70 -31.17 -42.28
C THR A 505 -19.15 -31.05 -43.70
N THR A 506 -18.03 -30.35 -43.91
CA THR A 506 -17.33 -30.38 -45.20
C THR A 506 -16.63 -31.71 -45.48
N ASN A 507 -16.15 -32.43 -44.46
CA ASN A 507 -15.52 -33.74 -44.60
C ASN A 507 -16.48 -34.95 -44.55
N LEU A 508 -17.61 -34.88 -43.83
CA LEU A 508 -18.67 -35.91 -43.83
C LEU A 508 -19.36 -36.00 -45.19
N ARG A 509 -19.28 -34.95 -46.01
CA ARG A 509 -19.69 -35.02 -47.42
C ARG A 509 -18.73 -35.87 -48.28
N ARG A 510 -17.62 -36.35 -47.71
CA ARG A 510 -16.59 -37.12 -48.42
C ARG A 510 -16.30 -38.50 -47.86
N GLN A 511 -16.67 -38.88 -46.63
CA GLN A 511 -16.45 -40.26 -46.17
C GLN A 511 -17.33 -40.66 -44.98
N SER A 512 -18.13 -41.71 -45.19
CA SER A 512 -18.98 -42.37 -44.21
C SER A 512 -18.17 -43.36 -43.37
N SER A 513 -17.87 -43.06 -42.11
CA SER A 513 -17.66 -44.11 -41.09
C SER A 513 -17.98 -43.55 -39.69
N VAL A 514 -18.93 -44.21 -39.02
CA VAL A 514 -19.79 -43.66 -37.94
C VAL A 514 -19.40 -44.20 -36.55
N HIS A 515 -18.12 -44.42 -36.25
CA HIS A 515 -17.78 -45.19 -35.03
C HIS A 515 -16.75 -44.62 -34.04
N GLN A 516 -16.35 -43.35 -34.14
CA GLN A 516 -15.45 -42.74 -33.13
C GLN A 516 -15.97 -41.48 -32.42
N GLN A 517 -17.17 -40.98 -32.74
CA GLN A 517 -17.65 -39.68 -32.23
C GLN A 517 -18.32 -39.71 -30.83
N LEU A 518 -18.54 -40.88 -30.21
CA LEU A 518 -19.38 -40.97 -29.01
C LEU A 518 -18.62 -40.96 -27.66
N GLN A 519 -17.28 -41.01 -27.62
CA GLN A 519 -16.55 -41.13 -26.34
C GLN A 519 -15.82 -39.87 -25.85
N PHE A 520 -15.70 -38.81 -26.66
CA PHE A 520 -14.98 -37.59 -26.24
C PHE A 520 -15.88 -36.44 -25.74
N ASN A 521 -17.20 -36.53 -25.89
CA ASN A 521 -18.11 -35.39 -25.65
C ASN A 521 -18.78 -35.35 -24.27
N GLU A 522 -18.82 -36.44 -23.50
CA GLU A 522 -19.62 -36.48 -22.26
C GLU A 522 -18.83 -36.08 -20.99
N ALA A 523 -17.50 -36.16 -20.99
CA ALA A 523 -16.69 -35.90 -19.78
C ALA A 523 -16.26 -34.42 -19.58
N SER A 524 -16.36 -33.56 -20.60
CA SER A 524 -15.93 -32.15 -20.52
C SER A 524 -17.05 -31.18 -20.12
N HIS A 525 -18.32 -31.56 -20.30
CA HIS A 525 -19.44 -30.63 -20.11
C HIS A 525 -19.90 -30.44 -18.65
N PHE A 526 -19.50 -31.32 -17.72
CA PHE A 526 -20.12 -31.39 -16.38
C PHE A 526 -19.44 -30.60 -15.24
N GLN A 527 -18.34 -29.85 -15.48
CA GLN A 527 -17.58 -29.20 -14.40
C GLN A 527 -17.43 -27.66 -14.53
N GLU A 528 -17.51 -27.11 -15.75
CA GLU A 528 -17.36 -25.66 -15.93
C GLU A 528 -18.57 -24.84 -15.44
N SER A 529 -19.79 -25.39 -15.56
CA SER A 529 -21.01 -24.79 -15.00
C SER A 529 -20.93 -24.70 -13.47
N ASP A 530 -20.32 -25.70 -12.84
CA ASP A 530 -20.14 -25.77 -11.39
C ASP A 530 -19.16 -24.72 -10.87
N MET A 531 -18.02 -24.50 -11.53
CA MET A 531 -17.11 -23.41 -11.12
C MET A 531 -17.67 -22.03 -11.46
N TYR A 532 -18.35 -21.87 -12.59
CA TYR A 532 -19.04 -20.62 -12.90
C TYR A 532 -20.08 -20.29 -11.83
N ASN A 533 -20.93 -21.26 -11.47
CA ASN A 533 -21.90 -21.14 -10.39
C ASN A 533 -21.20 -20.92 -9.04
N SER A 534 -20.05 -21.55 -8.80
CA SER A 534 -19.27 -21.36 -7.57
C SER A 534 -18.61 -20.00 -7.47
N LEU A 535 -18.07 -19.43 -8.55
CA LEU A 535 -17.54 -18.07 -8.57
C LEU A 535 -18.67 -17.05 -8.46
N GLN A 536 -19.81 -17.30 -9.11
CA GLN A 536 -21.02 -16.52 -8.90
C GLN A 536 -21.50 -16.61 -7.46
N ASN A 537 -21.51 -17.81 -6.87
CA ASN A 537 -21.82 -18.03 -5.46
C ASN A 537 -20.76 -17.42 -4.54
N GLY A 538 -19.51 -17.35 -4.96
CA GLY A 538 -18.40 -16.68 -4.27
C GLY A 538 -18.60 -15.18 -4.28
N ILE A 539 -19.06 -14.61 -5.40
CA ILE A 539 -19.54 -13.21 -5.46
C ILE A 539 -20.74 -13.05 -4.54
N LYS A 540 -21.76 -13.93 -4.60
CA LYS A 540 -22.92 -13.89 -3.70
C LYS A 540 -22.52 -14.01 -2.23
N THR A 541 -21.55 -14.83 -1.87
CA THR A 541 -21.05 -15.06 -0.50
C THR A 541 -20.20 -13.88 -0.03
N ILE A 542 -19.33 -13.35 -0.90
CA ILE A 542 -18.64 -12.08 -0.66
C ILE A 542 -19.66 -10.97 -0.47
N ASN A 543 -20.83 -11.05 -1.11
CA ASN A 543 -21.93 -10.11 -0.97
C ASN A 543 -22.84 -10.38 0.23
N GLN A 544 -22.89 -11.60 0.77
CA GLN A 544 -23.74 -12.03 1.88
C GLN A 544 -22.88 -12.39 3.08
N GLY A 545 -22.28 -11.38 3.70
CA GLY A 545 -21.38 -11.58 4.83
C GLY A 545 -22.11 -12.01 6.10
N ILE A 546 -21.45 -12.87 6.88
CA ILE A 546 -21.77 -13.07 8.30
C ILE A 546 -21.59 -11.73 9.01
N GLY A 547 -22.56 -11.35 9.86
CA GLY A 547 -22.66 -10.04 10.49
C GLY A 547 -21.34 -9.59 11.13
N PHE A 548 -20.62 -8.70 10.44
CA PHE A 548 -19.33 -8.17 10.86
C PHE A 548 -19.45 -6.77 11.48
N LEU A 549 -20.62 -6.15 11.34
CA LEU A 549 -20.95 -4.88 11.95
C LEU A 549 -21.26 -5.12 13.41
N THR A 550 -20.24 -4.90 14.24
CA THR A 550 -20.39 -4.74 15.68
C THR A 550 -20.47 -3.25 16.02
N GLU A 551 -21.02 -2.93 17.17
CA GLU A 551 -21.08 -1.56 17.70
C GLU A 551 -19.71 -0.84 17.64
N ASN A 552 -18.64 -1.48 18.09
CA ASN A 552 -17.28 -0.91 18.02
C ASN A 552 -16.76 -0.65 16.58
N THR A 553 -17.34 -1.30 15.58
CA THR A 553 -16.93 -1.13 14.19
C THR A 553 -17.70 -0.01 13.50
N ILE A 554 -18.96 0.22 13.91
CA ILE A 554 -19.86 1.09 13.16
C ILE A 554 -19.45 2.56 13.24
N ASN A 555 -18.98 3.02 14.40
CA ASN A 555 -18.56 4.41 14.56
C ASN A 555 -17.35 4.76 13.68
N SER A 556 -16.46 3.78 13.43
CA SER A 556 -15.34 3.97 12.52
C SER A 556 -15.80 4.10 11.06
N PHE A 557 -16.80 3.29 10.67
CA PHE A 557 -17.40 3.43 9.34
C PHE A 557 -18.20 4.71 9.21
N ASP A 558 -18.91 5.11 10.26
CA ASP A 558 -19.67 6.34 10.31
C ASP A 558 -18.75 7.55 10.08
N TYR A 559 -17.66 7.64 10.85
CA TYR A 559 -16.66 8.67 10.70
C TYR A 559 -16.13 8.78 9.26
N VAL A 560 -15.72 7.65 8.67
CA VAL A 560 -15.18 7.65 7.30
C VAL A 560 -16.23 8.03 6.28
N THR A 561 -17.46 7.51 6.39
CA THR A 561 -18.53 7.82 5.43
C THR A 561 -19.03 9.25 5.54
N LYS A 562 -19.08 9.84 6.75
CA LYS A 562 -19.32 11.29 6.95
C LYS A 562 -18.30 12.12 6.18
N ASN A 563 -17.00 11.82 6.34
CA ASN A 563 -15.93 12.56 5.66
C ASN A 563 -16.03 12.43 4.13
N LEU A 564 -16.36 11.24 3.62
CA LEU A 564 -16.57 11.03 2.18
C LEU A 564 -17.77 11.84 1.65
N ILE A 565 -18.90 11.87 2.38
CA ILE A 565 -20.07 12.69 2.03
C ILE A 565 -19.71 14.18 2.02
N THR A 566 -19.03 14.66 3.07
CA THR A 566 -18.57 16.05 3.17
C THR A 566 -17.66 16.41 2.00
N ALA A 567 -16.74 15.52 1.60
CA ALA A 567 -15.87 15.78 0.46
C ALA A 567 -16.63 15.87 -0.88
N VAL A 568 -17.63 15.02 -1.10
CA VAL A 568 -18.52 15.13 -2.29
C VAL A 568 -19.27 16.46 -2.24
N ARG A 569 -19.84 16.83 -1.10
CA ARG A 569 -20.60 18.09 -0.91
C ARG A 569 -19.74 19.32 -1.17
N VAL A 570 -18.53 19.37 -0.62
CA VAL A 570 -17.58 20.47 -0.87
C VAL A 570 -17.26 20.58 -2.36
N LYS A 571 -17.04 19.45 -3.05
CA LYS A 571 -16.79 19.48 -4.50
C LYS A 571 -18.02 19.94 -5.28
N LEU A 572 -19.23 19.50 -4.91
CA LEU A 572 -20.47 19.98 -5.52
C LEU A 572 -20.66 21.48 -5.33
N MET A 573 -20.39 22.00 -4.12
CA MET A 573 -20.46 23.45 -3.86
C MET A 573 -19.44 24.23 -4.69
N SER A 574 -18.19 23.75 -4.82
CA SER A 574 -17.21 24.40 -5.71
C SER A 574 -17.65 24.38 -7.18
N LEU A 575 -18.36 23.34 -7.61
CA LEU A 575 -18.89 23.27 -8.97
C LEU A 575 -20.13 24.14 -9.16
N LYS A 576 -20.90 24.42 -8.11
CA LYS A 576 -21.99 25.41 -8.13
C LYS A 576 -21.44 26.83 -8.30
N SER A 577 -20.28 27.14 -7.71
CA SER A 577 -19.63 28.44 -7.88
C SER A 577 -18.89 28.59 -9.21
N GLU A 578 -18.52 27.49 -9.87
CA GLU A 578 -17.86 27.50 -11.17
C GLU A 578 -18.91 27.43 -12.30
N ASN A 579 -19.16 28.53 -13.01
CA ASN A 579 -20.14 28.59 -14.10
C ASN A 579 -19.88 27.59 -15.26
N LEU A 580 -18.71 26.93 -15.30
CA LEU A 580 -18.34 25.96 -16.33
C LEU A 580 -17.65 24.72 -15.72
N ILE A 581 -18.34 23.57 -15.75
CA ILE A 581 -17.77 22.29 -15.30
C ILE A 581 -16.84 21.70 -16.37
N MET A 582 -15.54 21.58 -16.06
CA MET A 582 -14.57 20.95 -16.94
C MET A 582 -14.67 19.41 -16.89
N ASP A 583 -14.17 18.71 -17.92
CA ASP A 583 -14.17 17.22 -17.93
C ASP A 583 -13.40 16.63 -16.76
N GLN A 584 -12.34 17.31 -16.33
CA GLN A 584 -11.53 16.91 -15.19
C GLN A 584 -12.36 16.93 -13.90
N ASP A 585 -13.27 17.89 -13.75
CA ASP A 585 -14.14 17.97 -12.57
C ASP A 585 -15.20 16.89 -12.53
N LYS A 586 -15.74 16.52 -13.70
CA LYS A 586 -16.67 15.38 -13.82
C LYS A 586 -15.97 14.08 -13.42
N GLY A 587 -14.75 13.85 -13.91
CA GLY A 587 -13.94 12.70 -13.52
C GLY A 587 -13.64 12.70 -12.02
N LYS A 588 -13.25 13.86 -11.46
CA LYS A 588 -13.01 14.01 -10.02
C LYS A 588 -14.25 13.67 -9.20
N LEU A 589 -15.42 14.19 -9.57
CA LEU A 589 -16.68 13.94 -8.87
C LEU A 589 -17.09 12.46 -8.92
N GLU A 590 -16.94 11.81 -10.09
CA GLU A 590 -17.23 10.39 -10.25
C GLU A 590 -16.34 9.51 -9.35
N ASP A 591 -15.07 9.85 -9.19
CA ASP A 591 -14.17 9.14 -8.28
C ASP A 591 -14.54 9.35 -6.80
N LEU A 592 -15.07 10.53 -6.43
CA LEU A 592 -15.55 10.80 -5.07
C LEU A 592 -16.76 9.90 -4.76
N PHE A 593 -17.73 9.86 -5.67
CA PHE A 593 -18.88 8.96 -5.57
C PHE A 593 -18.45 7.51 -5.50
N TRP A 594 -17.53 7.07 -6.36
CA TRP A 594 -17.02 5.70 -6.34
C TRP A 594 -16.41 5.32 -4.99
N SER A 595 -15.69 6.24 -4.34
CA SER A 595 -15.12 6.01 -3.01
C SER A 595 -16.21 5.85 -1.95
N LEU A 596 -17.24 6.70 -1.97
CA LEU A 596 -18.39 6.61 -1.06
C LEU A 596 -19.21 5.34 -1.29
N GLU A 597 -19.55 5.04 -2.54
CA GLU A 597 -20.32 3.85 -2.94
C GLU A 597 -19.63 2.56 -2.50
N SER A 598 -18.30 2.49 -2.64
CA SER A 598 -17.53 1.33 -2.21
C SER A 598 -17.69 1.03 -0.72
N PHE A 599 -17.78 2.08 0.12
CA PHE A 599 -18.05 1.93 1.55
C PHE A 599 -19.48 1.51 1.83
N LEU A 600 -20.46 2.16 1.18
CA LEU A 600 -21.87 1.84 1.37
C LEU A 600 -22.22 0.42 0.89
N ILE A 601 -21.65 -0.03 -0.23
CA ILE A 601 -21.77 -1.41 -0.72
C ILE A 601 -21.18 -2.37 0.31
N TYR A 602 -20.01 -2.06 0.85
CA TYR A 602 -19.38 -2.91 1.85
C TYR A 602 -20.21 -3.00 3.13
N LEU A 603 -20.76 -1.87 3.63
CA LEU A 603 -21.63 -1.85 4.80
C LEU A 603 -22.90 -2.71 4.58
N THR A 604 -23.49 -2.63 3.40
CA THR A 604 -24.72 -3.38 3.05
C THR A 604 -24.47 -4.85 2.68
N LYS A 605 -23.25 -5.37 2.91
CA LYS A 605 -22.92 -6.81 2.83
C LYS A 605 -23.60 -7.62 3.94
N ASP A 606 -23.91 -6.99 5.08
CA ASP A 606 -24.66 -7.66 6.15
C ASP A 606 -26.06 -8.03 5.64
N LYS A 607 -26.46 -9.29 5.81
CA LYS A 607 -27.78 -9.79 5.37
C LYS A 607 -28.93 -8.96 5.95
N LYS A 608 -28.77 -8.39 7.16
CA LYS A 608 -29.77 -7.51 7.79
C LYS A 608 -30.00 -6.20 7.03
N LEU A 609 -29.09 -5.83 6.13
CA LEU A 609 -29.10 -4.58 5.38
C LEU A 609 -29.36 -4.78 3.88
N GLU A 610 -29.79 -5.97 3.45
CA GLU A 610 -30.02 -6.32 2.04
C GLU A 610 -31.01 -5.39 1.32
N GLU A 611 -32.02 -4.88 2.03
CA GLU A 611 -32.96 -3.88 1.48
C GLU A 611 -32.25 -2.59 1.06
N TYR A 612 -31.34 -2.08 1.90
CA TYR A 612 -30.55 -0.88 1.59
C TYR A 612 -29.58 -1.13 0.45
N ARG A 613 -29.06 -2.36 0.34
CA ARG A 613 -28.21 -2.75 -0.78
C ARG A 613 -28.93 -2.56 -2.11
N ARG A 614 -30.18 -3.05 -2.21
CA ARG A 614 -31.00 -2.91 -3.43
C ARG A 614 -31.24 -1.45 -3.77
N LYS A 615 -31.64 -0.63 -2.78
CA LYS A 615 -31.81 0.82 -2.95
C LYS A 615 -30.53 1.50 -3.42
N LEU A 616 -29.38 1.16 -2.81
CA LEU A 616 -28.08 1.70 -3.16
C LEU A 616 -27.68 1.34 -4.59
N LEU A 617 -27.82 0.07 -5.00
CA LEU A 617 -27.46 -0.37 -6.35
C LEU A 617 -28.30 0.33 -7.43
N ASN A 618 -29.60 0.50 -7.20
CA ASN A 618 -30.47 1.25 -8.12
C ASN A 618 -29.98 2.70 -8.28
N ARG A 619 -29.59 3.35 -7.18
CA ARG A 619 -29.05 4.73 -7.23
C ARG A 619 -27.69 4.82 -7.91
N ILE A 620 -26.81 3.84 -7.69
CA ILE A 620 -25.53 3.75 -8.42
C ILE A 620 -25.79 3.63 -9.92
N GLN A 621 -26.73 2.78 -10.33
CA GLN A 621 -27.11 2.63 -11.74
C GLN A 621 -27.66 3.95 -12.31
N SER A 622 -28.55 4.65 -11.59
CA SER A 622 -29.03 5.98 -11.99
C SER A 622 -27.88 6.98 -12.18
N ARG A 623 -26.92 7.00 -11.26
CA ARG A 623 -25.71 7.83 -11.38
C ARG A 623 -24.88 7.44 -12.62
N GLU A 624 -24.61 6.16 -12.82
CA GLU A 624 -23.81 5.71 -13.97
C GLU A 624 -24.49 6.05 -15.30
N CYS A 625 -25.81 5.91 -15.38
CA CYS A 625 -26.61 6.37 -16.51
C CYS A 625 -26.43 7.87 -16.76
N LEU A 626 -26.57 8.71 -15.74
CA LEU A 626 -26.36 10.16 -15.82
C LEU A 626 -24.96 10.51 -16.39
N PHE A 627 -23.89 9.99 -15.79
CA PHE A 627 -22.52 10.29 -16.21
C PHE A 627 -22.22 9.74 -17.62
N SER A 628 -22.78 8.58 -17.97
CA SER A 628 -22.62 8.01 -19.32
C SER A 628 -23.35 8.82 -20.39
N GLY A 629 -24.56 9.31 -20.09
CA GLY A 629 -25.34 10.19 -20.97
C GLY A 629 -24.59 11.48 -21.30
N ILE A 630 -23.98 12.10 -20.29
CA ILE A 630 -23.16 13.31 -20.45
C ILE A 630 -21.93 13.04 -21.34
N ARG A 631 -21.24 11.91 -21.13
CA ARG A 631 -20.10 11.50 -21.97
C ARG A 631 -20.52 11.26 -23.43
N ARG A 632 -21.67 10.61 -23.67
CA ARG A 632 -22.21 10.35 -25.01
C ARG A 632 -22.55 11.65 -25.74
N LYS A 633 -23.29 12.56 -25.08
CA LYS A 633 -23.60 13.89 -25.64
C LYS A 633 -22.34 14.65 -26.03
N LYS A 634 -21.34 14.69 -25.16
CA LYS A 634 -20.07 15.37 -25.48
C LYS A 634 -19.35 14.78 -26.69
N ARG A 635 -19.33 13.45 -26.83
CA ARG A 635 -18.79 12.79 -28.02
C ARG A 635 -19.57 13.16 -29.27
N TYR A 636 -20.90 13.26 -29.17
CA TYR A 636 -21.76 13.67 -30.27
C TYR A 636 -21.51 15.13 -30.67
N SER A 637 -21.45 16.07 -29.72
CA SER A 637 -21.11 17.48 -29.98
C SER A 637 -19.71 17.63 -30.59
N ARG A 638 -18.71 16.85 -30.15
CA ARG A 638 -17.37 16.82 -30.77
C ARG A 638 -17.42 16.28 -32.20
N LYS A 639 -18.23 15.26 -32.48
CA LYS A 639 -18.43 14.74 -33.83
C LYS A 639 -19.10 15.79 -34.74
N ILE A 640 -20.18 16.43 -34.27
CA ILE A 640 -20.85 17.51 -35.02
C ILE A 640 -19.89 18.66 -35.30
N LYS A 641 -19.16 19.15 -34.28
CA LYS A 641 -18.18 20.21 -34.45
C LYS A 641 -17.10 19.82 -35.46
N LYS A 642 -16.56 18.60 -35.36
CA LYS A 642 -15.58 18.08 -36.34
C LYS A 642 -16.17 18.02 -37.75
N CYS A 643 -17.44 17.65 -37.91
CA CYS A 643 -18.15 17.62 -39.19
C CYS A 643 -18.40 19.03 -39.77
N LEU A 644 -18.78 20.00 -38.93
CA LEU A 644 -18.97 21.40 -39.31
C LEU A 644 -17.63 22.05 -39.70
N ASP A 645 -16.57 21.80 -38.92
CA ASP A 645 -15.21 22.29 -39.20
C ASP A 645 -14.67 21.67 -40.52
N SER A 646 -14.98 20.40 -40.81
CA SER A 646 -14.61 19.78 -42.09
C SER A 646 -15.42 20.29 -43.28
N ASN A 647 -16.69 20.65 -43.10
CA ASN A 647 -17.52 21.21 -44.17
C ASN A 647 -17.14 22.68 -44.48
N SER A 648 -16.69 23.44 -43.49
CA SER A 648 -16.18 24.81 -43.68
C SER A 648 -14.87 24.89 -44.49
N LYS A 649 -14.14 23.76 -44.61
CA LYS A 649 -12.95 23.67 -45.47
C LYS A 649 -13.25 23.32 -46.93
N ILE A 650 -14.49 22.93 -47.25
CA ILE A 650 -14.90 22.55 -48.61
C ILE A 650 -15.51 23.75 -49.38
N SER A 651 -15.82 24.87 -48.72
CA SER A 651 -16.41 26.06 -49.37
C SER A 651 -15.41 27.05 -49.98
N ASN A 652 -14.12 26.71 -50.10
CA ASN A 652 -13.12 27.49 -50.84
C ASN A 652 -12.67 26.78 -52.13
N VAL A 653 -13.61 26.23 -52.90
CA VAL A 653 -13.37 25.89 -54.31
C VAL A 653 -13.98 27.00 -55.16
N GLU A 654 -13.09 27.77 -55.79
CA GLU A 654 -13.43 28.81 -56.75
C GLU A 654 -14.35 28.30 -57.84
N VAL A 655 -15.36 29.12 -58.12
CA VAL A 655 -16.25 29.01 -59.27
C VAL A 655 -15.42 29.23 -60.54
N CYS A 656 -14.96 28.16 -61.18
CA CYS A 656 -14.50 28.20 -62.56
C CYS A 656 -15.71 28.17 -63.50
N VAL A 657 -15.82 29.25 -64.28
CA VAL A 657 -16.81 29.50 -65.32
C VAL A 657 -16.73 28.44 -66.43
N VAL A 658 -17.91 28.02 -66.87
CA VAL A 658 -18.20 27.11 -67.98
C VAL A 658 -17.51 27.56 -69.28
N GLY A 659 -16.69 26.68 -69.85
CA GLY A 659 -16.11 26.79 -71.18
C GLY A 659 -16.09 25.45 -71.90
N LYS A 660 -17.23 25.10 -72.48
CA LYS A 660 -17.47 24.21 -73.64
C LYS A 660 -16.49 23.06 -73.95
N ASN A 661 -17.13 21.89 -73.99
CA ASN A 661 -17.13 20.89 -75.06
C ASN A 661 -16.11 19.75 -75.04
N GLN A 662 -16.73 18.59 -75.28
CA GLN A 662 -16.29 17.49 -76.12
C GLN A 662 -15.68 16.24 -75.45
N THR A 663 -16.63 15.33 -75.19
CA THR A 663 -16.74 13.99 -75.81
C THR A 663 -15.85 12.85 -75.34
N LEU A 664 -16.61 11.81 -74.96
CA LEU A 664 -16.47 10.39 -75.28
C LEU A 664 -15.59 9.50 -74.37
N SER A 665 -16.34 8.72 -73.60
CA SER A 665 -16.47 7.26 -73.73
C SER A 665 -15.49 6.35 -72.98
N HIS A 666 -16.11 5.67 -72.01
CA HIS A 666 -16.19 4.22 -71.86
C HIS A 666 -14.99 3.41 -71.30
N THR A 667 -15.37 2.71 -70.22
CA THR A 667 -15.20 1.28 -69.91
C THR A 667 -13.88 0.78 -69.33
N ASP A 668 -14.06 0.29 -68.10
CA ASP A 668 -13.79 -1.08 -67.65
C ASP A 668 -12.37 -1.54 -67.29
N SER A 669 -12.31 -1.98 -66.02
CA SER A 669 -11.95 -3.35 -65.62
C SER A 669 -10.47 -3.73 -65.47
N CYS A 670 -10.15 -3.99 -64.20
CA CYS A 670 -9.38 -5.13 -63.66
C CYS A 670 -7.84 -5.16 -63.76
N ALA A 671 -7.26 -5.09 -62.55
CA ALA A 671 -6.37 -6.08 -61.93
C ALA A 671 -4.97 -6.36 -62.52
N GLY A 672 -3.95 -5.70 -61.92
CA GLY A 672 -2.60 -6.19 -61.57
C GLY A 672 -1.65 -6.71 -62.68
N PRO A 673 -0.38 -7.07 -62.40
CA PRO A 673 0.43 -6.87 -61.18
C PRO A 673 1.88 -6.33 -61.44
N HIS A 674 2.58 -6.06 -60.32
CA HIS A 674 4.05 -6.00 -60.10
C HIS A 674 5.00 -5.12 -60.96
N GLU A 675 5.73 -4.27 -60.20
CA GLU A 675 7.15 -3.88 -60.33
C GLU A 675 7.65 -3.21 -61.62
N GLN A 676 8.09 -1.94 -61.48
CA GLN A 676 9.51 -1.57 -61.53
C GLN A 676 9.74 -0.06 -61.31
N LYS A 677 10.78 0.23 -60.53
CA LYS A 677 11.77 1.34 -60.62
C LYS A 677 11.34 2.69 -61.20
N ALA A 678 11.59 3.75 -60.43
CA ALA A 678 12.05 5.03 -60.97
C ALA A 678 12.92 5.79 -59.95
N GLN A 679 14.19 6.00 -60.32
CA GLN A 679 14.92 7.25 -60.07
C GLN A 679 14.14 8.39 -60.75
N ASN A 680 14.01 9.61 -60.22
CA ASN A 680 15.04 10.65 -60.19
C ASN A 680 14.43 11.91 -59.51
N ASN A 681 15.30 12.65 -58.81
CA ASN A 681 15.48 14.12 -58.74
C ASN A 681 14.24 15.04 -58.52
N THR A 682 14.27 16.15 -57.78
CA THR A 682 15.37 17.12 -57.54
C THR A 682 14.92 18.12 -56.45
N GLN A 683 15.88 18.56 -55.62
CA GLN A 683 16.08 19.92 -55.06
C GLN A 683 14.96 20.64 -54.28
N ASN A 684 15.21 20.94 -52.99
CA ASN A 684 15.82 22.23 -52.66
C ASN A 684 16.33 22.33 -51.20
N THR A 685 17.48 22.98 -51.13
CA THR A 685 18.43 23.29 -50.06
C THR A 685 17.86 24.25 -49.01
N ILE A 686 18.36 24.21 -47.77
CA ILE A 686 19.04 25.32 -47.08
C ILE A 686 19.88 24.73 -45.93
N LEU A 687 21.20 24.98 -46.00
CA LEU A 687 22.22 24.75 -44.99
C LEU A 687 22.11 25.75 -43.82
N PHE A 688 22.60 25.38 -42.65
CA PHE A 688 23.55 26.21 -41.88
C PHE A 688 24.42 25.31 -40.99
N GLU A 689 25.70 25.17 -41.37
CA GLU A 689 26.85 25.00 -40.46
C GLU A 689 27.01 26.30 -39.65
N GLY A 690 27.55 26.41 -38.45
CA GLY A 690 28.47 25.58 -37.69
C GLY A 690 29.33 26.54 -36.85
N GLU A 691 29.84 26.02 -35.75
CA GLU A 691 30.96 26.52 -34.95
C GLU A 691 30.73 27.45 -33.73
N THR A 692 31.68 27.23 -32.84
CA THR A 692 31.73 27.28 -31.39
C THR A 692 32.30 28.60 -30.86
N ASN A 693 31.98 28.95 -29.60
CA ASN A 693 33.02 29.32 -28.63
C ASN A 693 32.50 29.35 -27.19
N TYR A 694 33.38 28.89 -26.30
CA TYR A 694 33.33 29.00 -24.84
C TYR A 694 33.42 30.46 -24.40
N GLU A 695 32.70 30.85 -23.32
CA GLU A 695 33.30 31.44 -22.12
C GLU A 695 32.28 31.72 -21.00
N ALA A 696 32.81 31.76 -19.79
CA ALA A 696 32.13 31.84 -18.50
C ALA A 696 31.48 33.21 -18.19
N SER A 697 30.48 33.22 -17.30
CA SER A 697 30.41 34.04 -16.07
C SER A 697 29.00 34.47 -15.63
N SER A 698 28.75 34.28 -14.33
CA SER A 698 27.98 35.11 -13.38
C SER A 698 26.48 35.49 -13.57
N PRO A 699 25.77 35.74 -12.45
CA PRO A 699 24.31 35.80 -12.41
C PRO A 699 23.80 37.23 -12.65
N VAL A 700 22.90 37.41 -13.61
CA VAL A 700 22.18 38.67 -13.81
C VAL A 700 20.72 38.54 -13.39
N LYS A 701 20.40 39.34 -12.38
CA LYS A 701 19.09 39.82 -11.92
C LYS A 701 18.01 39.78 -13.02
N LYS A 702 16.95 38.99 -12.82
CA LYS A 702 15.69 39.20 -13.54
C LYS A 702 14.78 40.10 -12.71
N LYS A 703 14.48 41.25 -13.32
CA LYS A 703 13.55 42.29 -12.89
C LYS A 703 12.18 41.71 -12.60
N GLU A 704 11.65 42.06 -11.43
CA GLU A 704 10.23 41.99 -11.10
C GLU A 704 9.43 42.81 -12.12
N LYS A 705 8.45 42.16 -12.75
CA LYS A 705 7.35 42.86 -13.42
C LYS A 705 6.23 43.00 -12.39
N GLN A 706 6.11 44.21 -11.90
CA GLN A 706 5.01 44.71 -11.09
C GLN A 706 3.73 44.65 -11.94
N ILE A 707 2.81 43.77 -11.58
CA ILE A 707 1.43 43.80 -12.05
C ILE A 707 0.60 44.11 -10.81
N SER A 708 -0.06 45.27 -10.87
CA SER A 708 -1.02 45.78 -9.90
C SER A 708 -2.13 44.76 -9.65
N ILE A 709 -2.28 44.36 -8.39
CA ILE A 709 -3.48 43.68 -7.89
C ILE A 709 -4.36 44.78 -7.33
N ASP A 710 -5.44 45.07 -8.05
CA ASP A 710 -6.52 45.90 -7.56
C ASP A 710 -7.31 45.15 -6.48
N VAL A 711 -7.70 45.95 -5.50
CA VAL A 711 -8.37 45.68 -4.25
C VAL A 711 -9.77 45.10 -4.48
N PHE A 712 -10.10 44.01 -3.78
CA PHE A 712 -11.46 43.69 -3.37
C PHE A 712 -11.42 43.17 -1.93
N GLU A 713 -11.67 44.09 -1.00
CA GLU A 713 -12.14 43.82 0.36
C GLU A 713 -13.66 43.55 0.34
N ASP A 714 -14.12 42.93 1.44
CA ASP A 714 -15.50 42.80 1.92
C ASP A 714 -16.42 41.73 1.31
N ILE A 715 -16.41 40.55 1.95
CA ILE A 715 -17.64 39.80 2.23
C ILE A 715 -17.63 39.39 3.70
N GLU A 716 -18.53 40.02 4.47
CA GLU A 716 -18.89 39.70 5.85
C GLU A 716 -19.39 38.25 5.97
N LEU A 717 -18.82 37.49 6.90
CA LEU A 717 -19.41 36.26 7.45
C LEU A 717 -19.79 36.52 8.91
N SER A 718 -20.95 37.12 9.10
CA SER A 718 -21.66 37.12 10.38
C SER A 718 -22.65 35.95 10.43
N ALA A 719 -22.89 35.46 11.65
CA ALA A 719 -23.81 34.38 12.06
C ALA A 719 -23.27 32.94 11.97
N PHE A 720 -22.76 32.42 13.10
CA PHE A 720 -23.28 31.23 13.80
C PHE A 720 -22.33 30.86 14.96
N PHE A 721 -22.55 31.45 16.15
CA PHE A 721 -22.22 30.87 17.46
C PHE A 721 -22.96 31.67 18.54
N SER A 722 -24.05 31.12 19.05
CA SER A 722 -24.60 31.44 20.36
C SER A 722 -24.87 30.12 21.07
N CYS A 723 -24.03 29.81 22.05
CA CYS A 723 -24.33 28.82 23.07
C CYS A 723 -24.04 29.50 24.40
N ASP A 724 -25.13 29.80 25.09
CA ASP A 724 -25.17 30.41 26.41
C ASP A 724 -24.38 29.59 27.42
N SER A 725 -23.47 30.25 28.13
CA SER A 725 -22.87 29.77 29.37
C SER A 725 -23.60 30.44 30.52
N SER A 726 -24.55 29.73 31.15
CA SER A 726 -25.06 30.11 32.47
C SER A 726 -24.35 29.31 33.55
N ASN A 727 -23.57 30.03 34.35
CA ASN A 727 -23.16 29.63 35.69
C ASN A 727 -24.43 29.51 36.56
N ASP A 728 -24.54 28.42 37.31
CA ASP A 728 -25.25 28.43 38.60
C ASP A 728 -24.40 27.65 39.61
N GLU A 729 -23.83 28.38 40.56
CA GLU A 729 -23.42 27.87 41.87
C GLU A 729 -24.67 27.77 42.75
N PHE A 730 -24.86 26.67 43.50
CA PHE A 730 -24.92 26.70 44.97
C PHE A 730 -25.18 25.30 45.59
N THR A 731 -24.29 24.96 46.53
CA THR A 731 -24.45 24.22 47.81
C THR A 731 -24.71 22.70 47.92
N ASN A 732 -23.75 22.07 48.61
CA ASN A 732 -23.86 21.15 49.76
C ASN A 732 -24.85 19.97 49.70
N GLY A 733 -24.28 18.76 49.69
CA GLY A 733 -24.93 17.53 50.11
C GLY A 733 -23.89 16.43 50.36
N LYS A 734 -23.85 15.93 51.59
CA LYS A 734 -22.91 14.94 52.15
C LYS A 734 -23.11 13.51 51.61
N GLU A 735 -22.02 12.74 51.73
CA GLU A 735 -21.95 11.30 52.08
C GLU A 735 -22.90 10.32 51.39
N GLU A 736 -22.34 9.41 50.58
CA GLU A 736 -22.28 7.99 50.97
C GLU A 736 -21.21 7.26 50.16
N HIS A 737 -20.30 6.63 50.91
CA HIS A 737 -19.37 5.61 50.46
C HIS A 737 -20.14 4.36 50.04
N ASP A 738 -19.75 3.71 48.94
CA ASP A 738 -19.43 2.30 49.05
C ASP A 738 -18.43 1.82 47.99
N SER A 739 -17.46 1.09 48.53
CA SER A 739 -16.20 0.62 47.97
C SER A 739 -16.28 -0.84 47.53
N LEU A 740 -15.37 -1.25 46.63
CA LEU A 740 -14.53 -2.47 46.65
C LEU A 740 -14.08 -2.79 45.21
N ASP A 741 -12.87 -2.39 44.82
CA ASP A 741 -11.58 -3.07 45.03
C ASP A 741 -11.33 -4.31 44.15
N ARG A 742 -10.27 -4.24 43.35
CA ARG A 742 -9.06 -5.03 43.63
C ARG A 742 -7.82 -4.42 42.98
N VAL A 743 -6.99 -3.89 43.88
CA VAL A 743 -5.57 -3.58 43.77
C VAL A 743 -4.75 -4.87 43.60
N VAL A 744 -3.73 -4.84 42.75
CA VAL A 744 -2.43 -5.48 43.04
C VAL A 744 -1.35 -4.45 42.75
N ASP A 745 -0.78 -3.96 43.84
CA ASP A 745 0.39 -3.11 43.94
C ASP A 745 1.54 -3.98 44.45
N MET A 746 2.76 -3.79 43.94
CA MET A 746 4.09 -4.07 44.54
C MET A 746 5.11 -3.72 43.44
N SER A 747 5.78 -2.57 43.39
CA SER A 747 6.64 -1.83 44.34
C SER A 747 8.11 -1.89 43.91
N ALA A 748 8.69 -0.69 43.93
CA ALA A 748 10.05 -0.23 43.76
C ALA A 748 11.21 -1.17 44.17
N SER A 749 12.33 -0.99 43.46
CA SER A 749 13.66 -1.51 43.78
C SER A 749 14.65 -0.34 43.86
N ASP A 750 15.46 -0.31 44.92
CA ASP A 750 16.84 0.20 45.01
C ASP A 750 17.36 -0.12 46.44
N PRO A 751 18.68 -0.12 46.74
CA PRO A 751 19.81 -0.84 46.13
C PRO A 751 20.59 -1.64 47.23
N PRO A 752 21.80 -2.22 46.98
CA PRO A 752 22.35 -3.33 47.79
C PRO A 752 23.35 -2.90 48.88
N VAL A 753 23.43 -3.68 49.97
CA VAL A 753 24.56 -3.73 50.92
C VAL A 753 24.78 -5.18 51.40
N GLU A 754 26.05 -5.45 51.70
CA GLU A 754 26.82 -6.69 51.83
C GLU A 754 26.46 -7.66 52.98
N ALA A 755 27.07 -8.86 52.84
CA ALA A 755 27.75 -9.66 53.87
C ALA A 755 27.05 -10.91 54.44
N ASN A 756 27.70 -12.04 54.09
CA ASN A 756 28.15 -13.13 54.97
C ASN A 756 27.19 -14.26 55.43
N GLN A 757 27.69 -15.46 55.09
CA GLN A 757 27.82 -16.67 55.90
C GLN A 757 26.70 -17.71 55.99
N ASP A 758 27.08 -18.87 55.44
CA ASP A 758 27.10 -20.20 56.06
C ASP A 758 25.81 -20.97 56.36
N ASP A 759 25.84 -22.18 55.79
CA ASP A 759 25.50 -23.47 56.38
C ASP A 759 24.08 -24.07 56.33
N ASN A 760 24.06 -25.20 55.61
CA ASN A 760 23.58 -26.52 56.02
C ASN A 760 22.07 -26.88 56.00
N LYS A 761 21.82 -27.86 55.11
CA LYS A 761 21.21 -29.18 55.36
C LYS A 761 19.70 -29.33 55.66
N THR A 762 19.13 -30.16 54.77
CA THR A 762 18.26 -31.33 55.00
C THR A 762 16.77 -31.16 55.31
N SER A 763 15.99 -31.63 54.33
CA SER A 763 15.03 -32.75 54.41
C SER A 763 13.62 -32.54 54.99
N ILE A 764 12.65 -32.89 54.13
CA ILE A 764 11.45 -33.71 54.39
C ILE A 764 10.38 -33.09 55.32
N ASP A 765 9.22 -32.71 54.78
CA ASP A 765 8.04 -33.58 54.88
C ASP A 765 6.84 -33.17 54.00
N ASN A 766 6.12 -34.20 53.57
CA ASN A 766 4.86 -34.16 52.81
C ASN A 766 3.66 -33.93 53.73
N LYS A 767 2.66 -33.15 53.27
CA LYS A 767 1.20 -33.47 53.32
C LYS A 767 0.41 -32.34 52.67
N VAL A 768 -0.16 -32.57 51.48
CA VAL A 768 -1.57 -32.97 51.27
C VAL A 768 -2.57 -31.95 51.81
N ASN A 769 -3.13 -31.12 50.92
CA ASN A 769 -4.57 -31.20 50.65
C ASN A 769 -4.98 -30.57 49.32
N THR A 770 -5.89 -31.31 48.71
CA THR A 770 -6.51 -31.23 47.39
C THR A 770 -7.79 -30.37 47.40
N SER A 771 -8.04 -29.64 46.30
CA SER A 771 -9.39 -29.44 45.70
C SER A 771 -9.26 -28.48 44.49
N SER A 772 -9.13 -28.96 43.25
CA SER A 772 -10.20 -29.43 42.34
C SER A 772 -11.07 -28.31 41.72
N PHE A 773 -10.86 -28.02 40.43
CA PHE A 773 -11.90 -27.71 39.43
C PHE A 773 -11.32 -28.05 38.04
N LYS A 774 -11.53 -29.29 37.59
CA LYS A 774 -12.52 -29.72 36.58
C LYS A 774 -12.30 -29.11 35.19
N THR A 775 -11.40 -29.75 34.47
CA THR A 775 -11.42 -29.92 33.01
C THR A 775 -12.38 -31.05 32.60
N PHE A 776 -12.64 -31.12 31.28
CA PHE A 776 -13.18 -32.22 30.45
C PHE A 776 -14.63 -32.05 29.93
N PRO A 777 -15.02 -32.68 28.81
CA PRO A 777 -14.20 -33.20 27.69
C PRO A 777 -14.82 -32.96 26.29
N SER A 778 -13.94 -33.00 25.29
CA SER A 778 -14.24 -33.50 23.94
C SER A 778 -14.30 -35.03 23.96
N ASN A 779 -15.37 -35.63 23.42
CA ASN A 779 -15.35 -37.02 22.97
C ASN A 779 -16.27 -37.25 21.76
N SER A 780 -15.70 -37.95 20.79
CA SER A 780 -16.32 -38.60 19.64
C SER A 780 -16.97 -39.93 20.03
N SER A 781 -18.10 -40.29 19.44
CA SER A 781 -18.39 -41.67 19.03
C SER A 781 -19.57 -41.76 18.06
N LYS A 782 -19.47 -42.77 17.19
CA LYS A 782 -20.42 -43.18 16.14
C LYS A 782 -21.65 -43.91 16.69
N ASP A 783 -22.62 -44.08 15.79
CA ASP A 783 -23.69 -45.10 15.70
C ASP A 783 -24.97 -44.93 16.53
N SER A 784 -26.08 -44.64 15.85
CA SER A 784 -27.21 -45.59 15.72
C SER A 784 -28.32 -45.06 14.78
N LYS A 785 -28.96 -46.02 14.11
CA LYS A 785 -29.97 -45.91 13.05
C LYS A 785 -31.39 -45.71 13.60
N THR A 786 -32.27 -45.21 12.72
CA THR A 786 -33.74 -45.47 12.59
C THR A 786 -34.64 -44.88 13.71
N LYS A 787 -35.79 -44.21 13.47
CA LYS A 787 -36.86 -44.41 12.46
C LYS A 787 -37.81 -43.17 12.44
N LEU A 788 -38.32 -42.87 11.23
CA LEU A 788 -39.57 -42.20 10.79
C LEU A 788 -40.54 -41.51 11.78
N SER A 789 -41.07 -40.34 11.37
CA SER A 789 -42.45 -40.25 10.81
C SER A 789 -42.69 -38.96 9.99
N HIS A 790 -43.37 -39.14 8.87
CA HIS A 790 -43.87 -38.15 7.90
C HIS A 790 -44.85 -37.11 8.46
N CYS A 791 -44.89 -35.93 7.81
CA CYS A 791 -46.09 -35.44 7.11
C CYS A 791 -45.70 -34.35 6.09
N GLU A 792 -45.61 -34.79 4.84
CA GLU A 792 -46.22 -34.25 3.60
C GLU A 792 -46.01 -32.79 3.17
N GLU A 793 -45.19 -32.70 2.10
CA GLU A 793 -45.52 -32.06 0.83
C GLU A 793 -47.00 -31.70 0.60
N THR A 794 -47.28 -30.41 0.42
CA THR A 794 -48.14 -29.94 -0.68
C THR A 794 -47.79 -28.48 -1.00
N ILE A 795 -47.97 -28.10 -2.27
CA ILE A 795 -47.64 -26.81 -2.92
C ILE A 795 -46.23 -26.77 -3.54
N ALA A 796 -46.03 -27.69 -4.48
CA ALA A 796 -45.44 -27.31 -5.76
C ALA A 796 -46.52 -26.62 -6.63
N ASN A 797 -46.07 -25.76 -7.56
CA ASN A 797 -46.83 -24.98 -8.54
C ASN A 797 -47.19 -23.56 -8.10
N ASN A 798 -46.20 -22.68 -8.12
CA ASN A 798 -46.27 -21.52 -9.01
C ASN A 798 -44.85 -21.19 -9.50
N ALA A 799 -44.64 -21.50 -10.78
CA ALA A 799 -43.63 -20.86 -11.61
C ALA A 799 -43.90 -19.34 -11.68
N ASP A 800 -42.88 -18.58 -12.09
CA ASP A 800 -42.87 -17.12 -12.29
C ASP A 800 -42.50 -16.26 -11.08
N VAL A 801 -41.21 -16.34 -10.68
CA VAL A 801 -40.41 -15.13 -10.43
C VAL A 801 -38.98 -15.37 -10.93
N GLN A 802 -38.78 -15.24 -12.24
CA GLN A 802 -37.45 -15.01 -12.80
C GLN A 802 -36.97 -13.61 -12.39
N ASN A 803 -36.05 -13.55 -11.44
CA ASN A 803 -35.15 -12.40 -11.25
C ASN A 803 -33.77 -12.96 -10.85
N GLU A 804 -33.18 -13.72 -11.77
CA GLU A 804 -31.78 -14.12 -11.71
C GLU A 804 -30.91 -12.99 -12.24
N TRP A 805 -29.89 -12.62 -11.46
CA TRP A 805 -28.81 -11.71 -11.85
C TRP A 805 -28.16 -12.19 -13.15
N ASN A 806 -28.59 -11.61 -14.26
CA ASN A 806 -28.06 -11.92 -15.57
C ASN A 806 -26.72 -11.20 -15.73
N LEU A 807 -25.65 -11.93 -16.08
CA LEU A 807 -24.32 -11.34 -16.35
C LEU A 807 -24.36 -10.23 -17.41
N ASN A 808 -25.42 -10.19 -18.21
CA ASN A 808 -25.70 -9.09 -19.14
C ASN A 808 -25.87 -7.74 -18.42
N GLU A 809 -26.36 -7.66 -17.19
CA GLU A 809 -26.46 -6.38 -16.45
C GLU A 809 -25.11 -5.91 -15.90
N VAL A 810 -24.21 -6.86 -15.57
CA VAL A 810 -22.85 -6.55 -15.07
C VAL A 810 -21.91 -6.11 -16.20
N PHE A 811 -22.18 -6.50 -17.44
CA PHE A 811 -21.33 -6.22 -18.60
C PHE A 811 -21.96 -5.38 -19.73
N ASN A 812 -23.29 -5.23 -19.78
CA ASN A 812 -24.01 -4.33 -20.68
C ASN A 812 -24.87 -3.33 -19.89
N ILE A 813 -24.33 -2.13 -19.71
CA ILE A 813 -25.11 -0.94 -19.34
C ILE A 813 -25.82 -0.44 -20.60
N SER A 814 -26.96 -1.04 -20.94
CA SER A 814 -27.96 -0.38 -21.78
C SER A 814 -29.30 -1.11 -21.72
N GLN A 815 -30.24 -0.55 -20.95
CA GLN A 815 -31.44 0.13 -21.46
C GLN A 815 -32.41 0.29 -20.28
N ASP A 816 -32.50 1.51 -19.76
CA ASP A 816 -33.62 1.93 -18.93
C ASP A 816 -34.10 3.29 -19.49
N PRO A 817 -35.36 3.46 -19.91
CA PRO A 817 -35.80 4.62 -20.71
C PRO A 817 -35.97 5.93 -19.91
N PHE A 818 -35.84 5.91 -18.58
CA PHE A 818 -36.34 7.02 -17.76
C PHE A 818 -35.52 8.32 -17.77
N ILE A 819 -34.23 8.29 -18.14
CA ILE A 819 -33.39 9.52 -18.21
C ILE A 819 -33.30 10.06 -19.65
N ASP A 820 -33.66 9.25 -20.64
CA ASP A 820 -33.50 9.62 -22.04
C ASP A 820 -34.51 10.71 -22.46
N THR A 821 -35.67 10.83 -21.82
CA THR A 821 -36.69 11.84 -22.16
C THR A 821 -36.28 13.27 -21.78
N GLU A 822 -35.89 13.54 -20.53
CA GLU A 822 -35.46 14.91 -20.14
C GLU A 822 -34.15 15.36 -20.81
N ILE A 823 -33.27 14.40 -21.10
CA ILE A 823 -31.98 14.70 -21.73
C ILE A 823 -32.13 14.87 -23.25
N LYS A 824 -33.08 14.20 -23.94
CA LYS A 824 -33.24 14.34 -25.39
C LYS A 824 -33.73 15.73 -25.82
N ASP A 825 -34.49 16.42 -24.96
CA ASP A 825 -35.09 17.72 -25.28
C ASP A 825 -34.15 18.92 -25.01
N LEU A 826 -32.95 18.69 -24.47
CA LEU A 826 -31.95 19.73 -24.28
C LEU A 826 -31.17 19.98 -25.58
N GLU A 827 -31.52 21.06 -26.27
CA GLU A 827 -30.83 21.56 -27.46
C GLU A 827 -29.31 21.67 -27.25
N ILE A 828 -28.56 21.40 -28.33
CA ILE A 828 -27.10 21.38 -28.38
C ILE A 828 -26.60 22.83 -28.30
N GLY A 829 -26.54 23.41 -27.10
CA GLY A 829 -26.04 24.78 -26.92
C GLY A 829 -25.77 25.16 -25.47
N ASP A 830 -26.57 24.66 -24.52
CA ASP A 830 -26.57 25.16 -23.15
C ASP A 830 -25.77 24.27 -22.19
N ASN A 831 -24.43 24.42 -22.22
CA ASN A 831 -23.52 23.70 -21.32
C ASN A 831 -23.75 24.04 -19.84
N GLU A 832 -24.27 25.23 -19.56
CA GLU A 832 -24.58 25.70 -18.20
C GLU A 832 -25.79 24.95 -17.66
N LYS A 833 -26.88 24.86 -18.43
CA LYS A 833 -28.06 24.07 -18.05
C LYS A 833 -27.73 22.60 -17.82
N ILE A 834 -26.90 21.99 -18.66
CA ILE A 834 -26.42 20.60 -18.45
C ILE A 834 -25.61 20.48 -17.17
N SER A 835 -24.78 21.48 -16.85
CA SER A 835 -23.97 21.51 -15.63
C SER A 835 -24.84 21.64 -14.38
N ASN A 836 -25.85 22.52 -14.41
CA ASN A 836 -26.81 22.73 -13.34
C ASN A 836 -27.66 21.47 -13.08
N ILE A 837 -28.12 20.80 -14.14
CA ILE A 837 -28.83 19.52 -14.03
C ILE A 837 -27.91 18.46 -13.41
N LEU A 838 -26.67 18.31 -13.89
CA LEU A 838 -25.71 17.36 -13.33
C LEU A 838 -25.49 17.60 -11.83
N ILE A 839 -25.24 18.85 -11.44
CA ILE A 839 -25.00 19.21 -10.04
C ILE A 839 -26.24 18.91 -9.19
N LYS A 840 -27.43 19.31 -9.65
CA LYS A 840 -28.70 19.09 -8.94
C LYS A 840 -28.94 17.59 -8.73
N THR A 841 -28.86 16.79 -9.79
CA THR A 841 -29.06 15.34 -9.69
C THR A 841 -27.97 14.68 -8.82
N ALA A 842 -26.72 15.14 -8.89
CA ALA A 842 -25.66 14.63 -8.03
C ALA A 842 -25.89 14.96 -6.55
N ASP A 843 -26.44 16.15 -6.25
CA ASP A 843 -26.82 16.57 -4.89
C ASP A 843 -27.97 15.70 -4.35
N GLU A 844 -28.99 15.43 -5.17
CA GLU A 844 -30.10 14.52 -4.84
C GLU A 844 -29.59 13.09 -4.54
N ILE A 845 -28.70 12.55 -5.37
CA ILE A 845 -28.07 11.24 -5.14
C ILE A 845 -27.27 11.23 -3.82
N LEU A 846 -26.56 12.32 -3.51
CA LEU A 846 -25.80 12.43 -2.27
C LEU A 846 -26.71 12.45 -1.04
N VAL A 847 -27.85 13.15 -1.11
CA VAL A 847 -28.88 13.16 -0.06
C VAL A 847 -29.40 11.73 0.18
N ASP A 848 -29.67 10.98 -0.88
CA ASP A 848 -30.10 9.58 -0.75
C ASP A 848 -29.03 8.69 -0.11
N TYR A 849 -27.75 8.88 -0.47
CA TYR A 849 -26.64 8.17 0.18
C TYR A 849 -26.51 8.52 1.66
N GLU A 850 -26.74 9.78 2.04
CA GLU A 850 -26.77 10.20 3.43
C GLU A 850 -27.94 9.56 4.20
N ASN A 851 -29.12 9.48 3.59
CA ASN A 851 -30.29 8.81 4.16
C ASN A 851 -30.03 7.31 4.37
N ILE A 852 -29.50 6.62 3.34
CA ILE A 852 -29.10 5.21 3.44
C ILE A 852 -28.09 5.00 4.59
N ARG A 853 -27.08 5.87 4.70
CA ARG A 853 -26.12 5.84 5.81
C ARG A 853 -26.84 5.97 7.15
N LYS A 854 -27.66 7.01 7.35
CA LYS A 854 -28.39 7.25 8.61
C LYS A 854 -29.25 6.06 9.01
N ASP A 855 -29.92 5.45 8.05
CA ASP A 855 -30.77 4.28 8.29
C ASP A 855 -29.98 3.03 8.68
N ILE A 856 -28.83 2.79 8.03
CA ILE A 856 -27.90 1.70 8.41
C ILE A 856 -27.43 1.88 9.86
N LEU A 857 -27.05 3.10 10.25
CA LEU A 857 -26.56 3.40 11.60
C LEU A 857 -27.66 3.22 12.66
N LYS A 858 -28.87 3.71 12.38
CA LYS A 858 -30.04 3.54 13.27
C LYS A 858 -30.33 2.08 13.57
N LYS A 859 -30.16 1.19 12.59
CA LYS A 859 -30.43 -0.25 12.77
C LYS A 859 -29.41 -1.00 13.63
N ILE A 860 -28.20 -0.47 13.83
CA ILE A 860 -27.12 -1.24 14.45
C ILE A 860 -26.79 -0.78 15.89
N GLN A 861 -27.36 0.32 16.37
CA GLN A 861 -27.09 0.92 17.70
C GLN A 861 -25.58 1.14 17.93
N GLY A 862 -25.11 2.36 17.64
CA GLY A 862 -23.73 2.76 17.94
C GLY A 862 -23.66 3.61 19.20
N GLU A 863 -22.81 3.24 20.16
CA GLU A 863 -22.32 4.14 21.21
C GLU A 863 -21.38 5.25 20.67
N LYS A 864 -20.80 6.05 21.56
CA LYS A 864 -20.01 7.28 21.36
C LYS A 864 -19.25 7.43 20.03
N GLU A 865 -19.39 8.61 19.43
CA GLU A 865 -18.70 9.04 18.21
C GLU A 865 -17.17 8.96 18.36
N ILE A 866 -16.48 8.44 17.34
CA ILE A 866 -15.02 8.43 17.32
C ILE A 866 -14.53 9.82 16.93
N GLU A 867 -13.90 10.51 17.88
CA GLU A 867 -13.21 11.77 17.63
C GLU A 867 -11.75 11.50 17.25
N PHE A 868 -11.36 11.86 16.02
CA PHE A 868 -9.97 11.80 15.57
C PHE A 868 -9.29 13.16 15.73
N SER A 869 -8.71 13.38 16.93
CA SER A 869 -7.79 14.49 17.16
C SER A 869 -6.40 14.15 16.59
N TYR A 870 -5.76 15.12 15.94
CA TYR A 870 -4.39 15.03 15.41
C TYR A 870 -3.49 16.17 15.92
N LYS A 871 -3.82 16.72 17.10
CA LYS A 871 -3.14 17.87 17.71
C LYS A 871 -1.64 17.59 17.94
N ASN A 872 -1.28 16.37 18.33
CA ASN A 872 0.12 16.00 18.55
C ASN A 872 0.87 15.81 17.23
N VAL A 873 0.26 15.20 16.21
CA VAL A 873 0.85 15.14 14.86
C VAL A 873 1.03 16.55 14.26
N GLN A 874 0.08 17.45 14.50
CA GLN A 874 0.21 18.86 14.10
C GLN A 874 1.36 19.54 14.84
N LYS A 875 1.44 19.39 16.17
CA LYS A 875 2.54 19.91 16.99
C LYS A 875 3.88 19.36 16.52
N TYR A 876 3.96 18.06 16.23
CA TYR A 876 5.13 17.41 15.66
C TYR A 876 5.57 18.09 14.35
N CYS A 877 4.63 18.32 13.42
CA CYS A 877 4.93 18.99 12.15
C CYS A 877 5.41 20.43 12.34
N LYS A 878 4.78 21.18 13.26
CA LYS A 878 5.20 22.54 13.62
C LYS A 878 6.65 22.55 14.14
N ILE A 879 7.00 21.68 15.10
CA ILE A 879 8.39 21.57 15.58
C ILE A 879 9.34 21.22 14.43
N LEU A 880 8.98 20.25 13.58
CA LEU A 880 9.82 19.82 12.46
C LEU A 880 10.14 20.96 11.48
N LYS A 881 9.23 21.93 11.31
CA LYS A 881 9.43 23.15 10.50
C LYS A 881 10.25 24.23 11.19
N GLY A 882 10.71 23.97 12.40
CA GLY A 882 11.46 24.92 13.21
C GLY A 882 10.61 25.88 14.04
N TRP A 883 9.33 25.56 14.23
CA TRP A 883 8.50 26.34 15.13
C TRP A 883 8.84 25.92 16.55
N THR A 884 9.31 26.86 17.36
CA THR A 884 9.57 26.59 18.77
C THR A 884 8.30 26.82 19.57
N PHE A 885 8.13 26.01 20.61
CA PHE A 885 7.08 26.20 21.58
C PHE A 885 7.74 26.65 22.86
N LEU A 886 7.23 27.73 23.44
CA LEU A 886 7.64 28.13 24.77
C LEU A 886 7.18 27.10 25.79
N THR A 887 8.03 26.84 26.78
CA THR A 887 7.65 26.10 27.98
C THR A 887 6.62 26.88 28.79
N GLU A 888 5.84 26.19 29.61
CA GLU A 888 4.87 26.88 30.49
C GLU A 888 5.55 27.92 31.41
N GLU A 889 6.79 27.65 31.82
CA GLU A 889 7.62 28.58 32.59
C GLU A 889 8.04 29.81 31.76
N GLU A 890 8.46 29.63 30.51
CA GLU A 890 8.77 30.74 29.61
C GLU A 890 7.53 31.58 29.31
N ILE A 891 6.37 30.95 29.09
CA ILE A 891 5.08 31.65 28.90
C ILE A 891 4.76 32.46 30.16
N LYS A 892 4.80 31.83 31.34
CA LYS A 892 4.58 32.54 32.62
C LYS A 892 5.56 33.68 32.81
N THR A 893 6.82 33.50 32.44
CA THR A 893 7.87 34.53 32.54
C THR A 893 7.55 35.74 31.66
N ILE A 894 7.16 35.51 30.39
CA ILE A 894 6.75 36.59 29.48
C ILE A 894 5.51 37.30 30.02
N LEU A 895 4.45 36.54 30.33
CA LEU A 895 3.18 37.12 30.78
C LEU A 895 3.32 37.88 32.11
N ASN A 896 4.13 37.39 33.05
CA ASN A 896 4.38 38.06 34.33
C ASN A 896 5.32 39.26 34.20
N SER A 897 6.15 39.32 33.16
CA SER A 897 7.02 40.47 32.90
C SER A 897 6.26 41.69 32.35
N ILE A 898 5.02 41.50 31.90
CA ILE A 898 4.17 42.58 31.40
C ILE A 898 3.60 43.37 32.60
N PRO A 899 3.75 44.71 32.62
CA PRO A 899 3.25 45.53 33.71
C PRO A 899 1.76 45.28 34.00
N GLU A 900 1.38 45.31 35.28
CA GLU A 900 0.04 44.90 35.74
C GLU A 900 -1.11 45.70 35.10
N HIS A 901 -0.90 46.98 34.80
CA HIS A 901 -1.90 47.81 34.14
C HIS A 901 -2.27 47.33 32.72
N PHE A 902 -1.35 46.70 31.99
CA PHE A 902 -1.65 46.07 30.69
C PHE A 902 -2.39 44.75 30.84
N ARG A 903 -2.13 43.99 31.92
CA ARG A 903 -2.79 42.70 32.18
C ARG A 903 -4.27 42.87 32.55
N ASN A 904 -4.61 44.02 33.10
CA ASN A 904 -5.94 44.33 33.62
C ASN A 904 -6.79 45.19 32.66
N ILE A 905 -6.42 45.33 31.37
CA ILE A 905 -7.14 46.19 30.42
C ILE A 905 -8.62 45.79 30.31
N SER A 906 -8.94 44.50 30.14
CA SER A 906 -10.33 44.05 30.05
C SER A 906 -11.15 44.40 31.30
N ALA A 907 -10.58 44.19 32.49
CA ALA A 907 -11.21 44.56 33.76
C ALA A 907 -11.36 46.09 33.90
N THR A 908 -10.39 46.86 33.41
CA THR A 908 -10.40 48.33 33.42
C THR A 908 -11.46 48.86 32.45
N LYS A 909 -11.57 48.29 31.25
CA LYS A 909 -12.66 48.59 30.30
C LYS A 909 -14.03 48.30 30.91
N GLN A 910 -14.22 47.12 31.51
CA GLN A 910 -15.47 46.78 32.18
C GLN A 910 -15.79 47.73 33.33
N LYS A 911 -14.79 48.13 34.13
CA LYS A 911 -14.97 49.14 35.18
C LYS A 911 -15.37 50.48 34.60
N ILE A 912 -14.69 50.99 33.57
CA ILE A 912 -15.06 52.26 32.93
C ILE A 912 -16.46 52.17 32.32
N THR A 913 -16.80 51.09 31.62
CA THR A 913 -18.16 50.82 31.11
C THR A 913 -19.20 50.82 32.24
N THR A 914 -18.87 50.23 33.39
CA THR A 914 -19.75 50.22 34.58
C THR A 914 -19.86 51.60 35.23
N LEU A 915 -18.79 52.40 35.20
CA LEU A 915 -18.81 53.79 35.69
C LEU A 915 -19.59 54.69 34.74
N LEU A 916 -19.49 54.50 33.43
CA LEU A 916 -20.23 55.26 32.43
C LEU A 916 -21.73 54.94 32.42
N THR A 917 -22.13 53.71 32.79
CA THR A 917 -23.54 53.31 32.87
C THR A 917 -24.24 53.78 34.15
N LYS A 918 -23.49 54.15 35.19
CA LYS A 918 -24.04 54.71 36.42
C LYS A 918 -24.02 56.24 36.30
N GLU A 919 -25.15 56.84 35.93
CA GLU A 919 -25.36 58.29 35.61
C GLU A 919 -24.94 59.32 36.70
N THR A 920 -24.26 58.92 37.77
CA THR A 920 -23.96 59.75 38.96
C THR A 920 -22.48 59.95 39.25
N ILE A 921 -21.57 59.57 38.33
CA ILE A 921 -20.14 59.46 38.64
C ILE A 921 -19.34 60.68 38.18
N ARG A 922 -18.38 61.11 39.03
CA ARG A 922 -17.47 62.23 38.81
C ARG A 922 -16.44 61.90 37.72
N SER A 923 -16.21 62.85 36.80
CA SER A 923 -15.16 62.81 35.76
C SER A 923 -13.80 62.33 36.29
N ASP A 924 -13.47 62.70 37.54
CA ASP A 924 -12.23 62.31 38.22
C ASP A 924 -12.01 60.78 38.39
N GLU A 925 -13.08 60.00 38.60
CA GLU A 925 -12.95 58.53 38.78
C GLU A 925 -12.74 57.82 37.44
N ILE A 926 -13.43 58.29 36.41
CA ILE A 926 -13.25 57.81 35.03
C ILE A 926 -11.85 58.18 34.55
N GLY A 927 -11.39 59.42 34.80
CA GLY A 927 -10.04 59.86 34.49
C GLY A 927 -8.96 58.96 35.12
N LYS A 928 -9.14 58.60 36.40
CA LYS A 928 -8.22 57.67 37.09
C LYS A 928 -8.17 56.26 36.50
N GLU A 929 -9.27 55.75 35.98
CA GLU A 929 -9.29 54.44 35.31
C GLU A 929 -8.80 54.55 33.85
N LEU A 930 -9.13 55.63 33.14
CA LEU A 930 -8.58 55.96 31.82
C LEU A 930 -7.05 56.11 31.86
N ASP A 931 -6.52 56.59 32.98
CA ASP A 931 -5.08 56.71 33.18
C ASP A 931 -4.34 55.37 33.24
N LYS A 932 -5.07 54.30 33.57
CA LYS A 932 -4.55 52.93 33.55
C LYS A 932 -4.58 52.31 32.15
N LEU A 933 -5.32 52.90 31.21
CA LEU A 933 -5.33 52.48 29.82
C LEU A 933 -4.14 53.08 29.05
N PRO A 934 -3.60 52.36 28.04
CA PRO A 934 -2.46 52.81 27.25
C PRO A 934 -2.86 53.82 26.16
N LEU A 935 -3.55 54.88 26.57
CA LEU A 935 -4.01 55.97 25.71
C LEU A 935 -2.99 57.12 25.71
N LYS A 936 -2.85 57.81 24.58
CA LYS A 936 -2.10 59.08 24.55
C LYS A 936 -2.84 60.14 25.34
N ASP A 937 -2.12 61.08 25.94
CA ASP A 937 -2.72 62.18 26.71
C ASP A 937 -3.71 63.04 25.90
N LYS A 938 -3.58 63.03 24.57
CA LYS A 938 -4.57 63.64 23.67
C LYS A 938 -5.87 62.82 23.63
N GLU A 939 -5.78 61.52 23.38
CA GLU A 939 -6.93 60.60 23.31
C GLU A 939 -7.66 60.52 24.66
N LYS A 940 -6.91 60.57 25.78
CA LYS A 940 -7.49 60.65 27.13
C LYS A 940 -8.26 61.94 27.34
N ARG A 941 -7.70 63.08 26.96
CA ARG A 941 -8.36 64.38 27.08
C ARG A 941 -9.61 64.46 26.21
N GLU A 942 -9.53 64.01 24.97
CA GLU A 942 -10.66 63.95 24.06
C GLU A 942 -11.77 63.04 24.63
N MET A 943 -11.43 61.85 25.14
CA MET A 943 -12.42 61.00 25.83
C MET A 943 -13.06 61.69 27.03
N ILE A 944 -12.26 62.32 27.89
CA ILE A 944 -12.78 63.00 29.09
C ILE A 944 -13.70 64.16 28.68
N GLU A 945 -13.29 64.99 27.74
CA GLU A 945 -14.09 66.12 27.21
C GLU A 945 -15.39 65.63 26.57
N GLU A 946 -15.35 64.56 25.78
CA GLU A 946 -16.56 64.04 25.14
C GLU A 946 -17.49 63.31 26.12
N ILE A 947 -16.95 62.67 27.17
CA ILE A 947 -17.73 62.07 28.28
C ILE A 947 -18.44 63.18 29.05
N GLU A 948 -17.75 64.30 29.32
CA GLU A 948 -18.34 65.49 29.96
C GLU A 948 -19.42 66.16 29.08
N CYS A 949 -19.30 66.05 27.76
CA CYS A 949 -20.31 66.56 26.80
C CYS A 949 -21.50 65.62 26.58
N GLY A 950 -21.54 64.43 27.20
CA GLY A 950 -22.68 63.51 27.14
C GLY A 950 -22.89 62.81 25.79
N VAL A 951 -21.84 62.67 24.98
CA VAL A 951 -21.92 61.95 23.69
C VAL A 951 -22.09 60.44 23.94
N THR A 952 -22.99 59.74 23.23
CA THR A 952 -23.35 58.35 23.55
C THR A 952 -22.41 57.27 22.97
N ASP A 953 -21.39 57.63 22.19
CA ASP A 953 -20.57 56.68 21.42
C ASP A 953 -19.33 56.13 22.18
N HIS A 954 -19.17 56.48 23.46
CA HIS A 954 -18.00 56.16 24.29
C HIS A 954 -17.80 54.67 24.54
N PHE A 955 -18.88 53.91 24.63
CA PHE A 955 -18.82 52.47 24.83
C PHE A 955 -18.19 51.77 23.63
N ASN A 956 -18.51 52.22 22.42
CA ASN A 956 -17.95 51.66 21.19
C ASN A 956 -16.46 51.99 21.10
N PHE A 957 -16.06 53.21 21.45
CA PHE A 957 -14.66 53.60 21.46
C PHE A 957 -13.84 52.83 22.50
N ILE A 958 -14.28 52.71 23.75
CA ILE A 958 -13.57 51.95 24.80
C ILE A 958 -13.48 50.46 24.45
N ASN A 959 -14.57 49.88 23.93
CA ASN A 959 -14.57 48.48 23.52
C ASN A 959 -13.64 48.22 22.32
N SER A 960 -13.56 49.16 21.37
CA SER A 960 -12.70 49.07 20.18
C SER A 960 -11.20 49.25 20.45
N LEU A 961 -10.79 49.70 21.64
CA LEU A 961 -9.37 49.77 21.98
C LEU A 961 -8.72 48.38 21.88
N PRO A 962 -7.56 48.22 21.24
CA PRO A 962 -6.91 46.92 21.14
C PRO A 962 -6.44 46.42 22.52
N ASP A 963 -6.78 45.18 22.86
CA ASP A 963 -6.26 44.48 24.05
C ASP A 963 -5.04 43.64 23.66
N TYR A 964 -3.91 44.33 23.49
CA TYR A 964 -2.66 43.70 23.07
C TYR A 964 -2.20 42.57 24.01
N PHE A 965 -2.59 42.57 25.29
CA PHE A 965 -2.21 41.49 26.22
C PHE A 965 -3.01 40.23 25.94
N SER A 966 -4.33 40.36 25.75
CA SER A 966 -5.18 39.25 25.33
C SER A 966 -4.77 38.73 23.95
N ASP A 967 -4.48 39.62 23.00
CA ASP A 967 -3.99 39.26 21.67
C ASP A 967 -2.66 38.50 21.73
N LEU A 968 -1.71 38.99 22.53
CA LEU A 968 -0.44 38.29 22.75
C LEU A 968 -0.67 36.90 23.36
N LYS A 969 -1.55 36.78 24.36
CA LYS A 969 -1.86 35.50 25.00
C LYS A 969 -2.45 34.51 23.98
N ILE A 970 -3.41 34.96 23.17
CA ILE A 970 -3.99 34.17 22.07
C ILE A 970 -2.91 33.73 21.08
N LYS A 971 -1.99 34.63 20.71
CA LYS A 971 -0.90 34.35 19.75
C LYS A 971 0.17 33.41 20.31
N ILE A 972 0.53 33.54 21.59
CA ILE A 972 1.41 32.62 22.31
C ILE A 972 0.77 31.24 22.39
N GLU A 973 -0.52 31.15 22.72
CA GLU A 973 -1.28 29.89 22.78
C GLU A 973 -1.42 29.24 21.40
N ALA A 974 -1.62 30.05 20.35
CA ALA A 974 -1.62 29.59 18.95
C ALA A 974 -0.22 29.14 18.47
N GLY A 975 0.84 29.65 19.10
CA GLY A 975 2.24 29.41 18.76
C GLY A 975 2.65 30.05 17.43
N GLU A 976 2.00 31.15 17.04
CA GLU A 976 2.18 31.82 15.74
C GLU A 976 2.26 33.32 15.96
N ILE A 977 3.49 33.86 15.90
CA ILE A 977 3.78 35.30 16.00
C ILE A 977 4.73 35.67 14.85
N THR A 978 4.32 36.62 14.02
CA THR A 978 5.19 37.21 12.99
C THR A 978 6.21 38.16 13.61
N GLU A 979 7.29 38.48 12.89
CA GLU A 979 8.29 39.44 13.38
C GLU A 979 7.67 40.81 13.66
N VAL A 980 6.79 41.28 12.78
CA VAL A 980 6.06 42.55 12.92
C VAL A 980 5.14 42.53 14.14
N GLU A 981 4.36 41.46 14.35
CA GLU A 981 3.52 41.32 15.54
C GLU A 981 4.36 41.25 16.82
N CYS A 982 5.49 40.52 16.80
CA CYS A 982 6.37 40.43 17.96
C CYS A 982 6.91 41.80 18.36
N ASP A 983 7.41 42.58 17.39
CA ASP A 983 7.92 43.91 17.64
C ASP A 983 6.80 44.85 18.14
N LEU A 984 5.61 44.77 17.52
CA LEU A 984 4.42 45.49 17.98
C LEU A 984 4.07 45.16 19.44
N PHE A 985 4.01 43.87 19.80
CA PHE A 985 3.71 43.45 21.18
C PHE A 985 4.80 43.91 22.15
N CYS A 986 6.07 43.79 21.76
CA CYS A 986 7.18 44.22 22.61
C CYS A 986 7.12 45.72 22.91
N ASP A 987 6.80 46.53 21.89
CA ASP A 987 6.74 47.98 22.01
C ASP A 987 5.49 48.42 22.78
N LYS A 988 4.31 47.86 22.46
CA LYS A 988 3.03 48.25 23.07
C LYS A 988 2.87 47.77 24.51
N LEU A 989 3.38 46.59 24.85
CA LEU A 989 3.27 46.01 26.20
C LEU A 989 4.53 46.27 27.06
N LYS A 990 5.51 47.01 26.53
CA LYS A 990 6.79 47.31 27.20
C LYS A 990 7.48 46.04 27.72
N ILE A 991 7.55 45.00 26.88
CA ILE A 991 8.14 43.70 27.24
C ILE A 991 9.67 43.87 27.42
N PRO A 992 10.26 43.48 28.56
CA PRO A 992 11.70 43.61 28.80
C PRO A 992 12.54 42.81 27.80
N ASP A 993 13.77 43.24 27.52
CA ASP A 993 14.65 42.62 26.52
C ASP A 993 14.88 41.11 26.72
N TYR A 994 14.97 40.64 27.96
CA TYR A 994 15.07 39.22 28.27
C TYR A 994 13.80 38.45 27.84
N SER A 995 12.62 38.93 28.23
CA SER A 995 11.33 38.34 27.83
C SER A 995 11.08 38.48 26.33
N LYS A 996 11.53 39.57 25.71
CA LYS A 996 11.54 39.78 24.26
C LYS A 996 12.40 38.72 23.58
N ALA A 997 13.62 38.46 24.07
CA ALA A 997 14.47 37.41 23.51
C ALA A 997 13.84 36.01 23.64
N VAL A 998 13.13 35.73 24.74
CA VAL A 998 12.36 34.49 24.89
C VAL A 998 11.17 34.45 23.92
N LEU A 999 10.38 35.52 23.82
CA LEU A 999 9.24 35.63 22.90
C LEU A 999 9.66 35.49 21.44
N GLN A 1000 10.80 36.07 21.08
CA GLN A 1000 11.39 35.99 19.75
C GLN A 1000 11.77 34.56 19.33
N LYS A 1001 11.84 33.59 20.26
CA LYS A 1001 11.98 32.17 19.91
C LYS A 1001 10.77 31.66 19.10
N ILE A 1002 9.57 32.17 19.36
CA ILE A 1002 8.33 31.79 18.64
C ILE A 1002 8.32 32.32 17.19
N ILE A 1003 9.09 33.37 16.88
CA ILE A 1003 9.07 33.99 15.53
C ILE A 1003 9.42 32.95 14.46
N ILE A 1004 8.50 32.79 13.51
CA ILE A 1004 8.62 31.83 12.41
C ILE A 1004 9.91 32.10 11.62
N GLY A 1005 10.76 31.07 11.49
CA GLY A 1005 11.91 31.09 10.59
C GLY A 1005 13.16 31.84 11.08
N ARG A 1006 13.13 32.56 12.21
CA ARG A 1006 14.31 33.28 12.73
C ARG A 1006 15.48 32.35 13.08
N ASN A 1007 15.17 31.16 13.58
CA ASN A 1007 16.14 30.12 13.90
C ASN A 1007 16.60 29.27 12.68
N SER A 1008 16.12 29.55 11.47
CA SER A 1008 16.59 28.88 10.24
C SER A 1008 18.02 29.27 9.82
N LYS A 1009 18.56 30.35 10.41
CA LYS A 1009 19.89 30.90 10.08
C LYS A 1009 21.05 30.20 10.79
N VAL A 1010 20.80 29.44 11.86
CA VAL A 1010 21.84 28.65 12.52
C VAL A 1010 21.87 27.26 11.89
N ALA A 1011 22.76 27.06 10.92
CA ALA A 1011 22.93 25.75 10.32
C ALA A 1011 23.37 24.74 11.40
N GLY A 1012 22.57 23.73 11.64
CA GLY A 1012 22.98 22.61 12.47
C GLY A 1012 24.15 21.88 11.82
N ASN A 1013 25.03 21.29 12.63
CA ASN A 1013 26.15 20.49 12.14
C ASN A 1013 25.63 19.17 11.54
N MET A 1014 25.38 19.16 10.23
CA MET A 1014 24.94 17.98 9.46
C MET A 1014 25.86 16.78 9.68
N PHE A 1015 27.17 17.00 9.67
CA PHE A 1015 28.15 15.93 9.86
C PHE A 1015 28.01 15.29 11.24
N GLU A 1016 27.94 16.11 12.29
CA GLU A 1016 27.79 15.63 13.66
C GLU A 1016 26.45 14.91 13.87
N PHE A 1017 25.37 15.42 13.28
CA PHE A 1017 24.10 14.72 13.29
C PHE A 1017 24.18 13.36 12.60
N TYR A 1018 24.67 13.30 11.36
CA TYR A 1018 24.82 12.02 10.65
C TYR A 1018 25.73 11.08 11.44
N ARG A 1019 26.80 11.58 12.05
CA ARG A 1019 27.68 10.80 12.92
C ARG A 1019 26.94 10.25 14.14
N ASN A 1020 26.15 11.08 14.83
CA ASN A 1020 25.34 10.65 15.98
C ASN A 1020 24.25 9.66 15.55
N ARG A 1021 23.66 9.87 14.38
CA ARG A 1021 22.67 8.98 13.77
C ARG A 1021 23.26 7.63 13.40
N ILE A 1022 24.44 7.61 12.79
CA ILE A 1022 25.19 6.39 12.47
C ILE A 1022 25.59 5.68 13.76
N LYS A 1023 26.05 6.42 14.80
CA LYS A 1023 26.34 5.83 16.12
C LYS A 1023 25.09 5.23 16.75
N LEU A 1024 23.95 5.90 16.65
CA LEU A 1024 22.69 5.41 17.17
C LEU A 1024 22.18 4.18 16.39
N LEU A 1025 22.25 4.21 15.06
CA LEU A 1025 21.93 3.06 14.23
C LEU A 1025 22.89 1.90 14.52
N LYS A 1026 24.18 2.17 14.71
CA LYS A 1026 25.14 1.16 15.18
C LYS A 1026 24.74 0.64 16.56
N LYS A 1027 24.37 1.50 17.50
CA LYS A 1027 23.92 1.06 18.83
C LYS A 1027 22.70 0.14 18.71
N ILE A 1028 21.65 0.57 18.01
CA ILE A 1028 20.39 -0.19 17.87
C ILE A 1028 20.57 -1.47 17.04
N LEU A 1029 21.28 -1.40 15.91
CA LEU A 1029 21.38 -2.50 14.95
C LEU A 1029 22.52 -3.46 15.28
N ILE A 1030 23.62 -2.95 15.82
CA ILE A 1030 24.84 -3.72 16.10
C ILE A 1030 24.96 -3.93 17.61
N ASP A 1031 25.13 -2.87 18.41
CA ASP A 1031 25.58 -3.02 19.81
C ASP A 1031 24.51 -3.60 20.76
N GLU A 1032 23.22 -3.32 20.54
CA GLU A 1032 22.08 -3.86 21.29
C GLU A 1032 21.67 -5.26 20.81
N ASN A 1033 22.17 -5.68 19.64
CA ASN A 1033 21.96 -7.02 19.11
C ASN A 1033 23.27 -7.79 19.22
N GLU A 1034 23.49 -8.47 20.34
CA GLU A 1034 24.75 -9.15 20.65
C GLU A 1034 25.22 -10.08 19.52
N SER A 1035 24.28 -10.66 18.77
CA SER A 1035 24.58 -11.46 17.58
C SER A 1035 25.16 -10.66 16.40
N ILE A 1036 24.65 -9.47 16.12
CA ILE A 1036 25.16 -8.59 15.05
C ILE A 1036 26.46 -7.94 15.50
N LYS A 1037 26.58 -7.57 16.77
CA LYS A 1037 27.82 -7.09 17.39
C LYS A 1037 28.97 -8.08 17.21
N GLU A 1038 28.75 -9.36 17.53
CA GLU A 1038 29.75 -10.41 17.34
C GLU A 1038 30.15 -10.57 15.86
N LEU A 1039 29.18 -10.57 14.93
CA LEU A 1039 29.45 -10.65 13.50
C LEU A 1039 30.24 -9.43 12.99
N TRP A 1040 29.88 -8.24 13.46
CA TRP A 1040 30.55 -6.99 13.13
C TRP A 1040 31.99 -6.96 13.62
N GLU A 1041 32.24 -7.41 14.85
CA GLU A 1041 33.59 -7.51 15.41
C GLU A 1041 34.41 -8.62 14.74
N LYS A 1042 33.81 -9.77 14.39
CA LYS A 1042 34.44 -10.80 13.56
C LYS A 1042 34.84 -10.25 12.18
N ALA A 1043 33.95 -9.54 11.49
CA ALA A 1043 34.22 -8.93 10.18
C ALA A 1043 35.34 -7.88 10.24
N LYS A 1044 35.36 -7.05 11.29
CA LYS A 1044 36.48 -6.12 11.56
C LYS A 1044 37.80 -6.85 11.81
N SER A 1045 37.77 -7.95 12.57
CA SER A 1045 38.97 -8.74 12.86
C SER A 1045 39.55 -9.39 11.58
N LEU A 1046 38.68 -9.85 10.67
CA LEU A 1046 39.07 -10.37 9.36
C LEU A 1046 39.69 -9.30 8.46
N ARG A 1047 39.11 -8.09 8.41
CA ARG A 1047 39.72 -6.95 7.69
C ARG A 1047 41.08 -6.57 8.27
N LYS A 1048 41.23 -6.52 9.60
CA LYS A 1048 42.54 -6.27 10.24
C LYS A 1048 43.56 -7.35 9.88
N LYS A 1049 43.17 -8.63 9.90
CA LYS A 1049 44.04 -9.74 9.48
C LYS A 1049 44.45 -9.65 8.00
N ASN A 1050 43.56 -9.18 7.13
CA ASN A 1050 43.85 -9.03 5.70
C ASN A 1050 44.72 -7.79 5.40
N ILE A 1051 44.62 -6.73 6.20
CA ILE A 1051 45.50 -5.54 6.09
C ILE A 1051 46.91 -5.89 6.62
N CYS A 1052 47.03 -6.64 7.71
CA CYS A 1052 48.32 -7.14 8.21
C CYS A 1052 48.98 -8.23 7.34
N LYS A 1053 48.31 -8.74 6.30
CA LYS A 1053 48.89 -9.65 5.31
C LYS A 1053 49.32 -8.94 4.02
N LYS A 1054 48.96 -7.66 3.86
CA LYS A 1054 49.29 -6.82 2.69
C LYS A 1054 50.40 -5.80 2.96
N ASN A 1055 50.74 -5.59 4.23
CA ASN A 1055 52.01 -5.00 4.68
C ASN A 1055 52.93 -6.12 5.10
#